data_AF-A0A8H4WPK2-F1
#
_entry.id   AF-A0A8H4WPK2-F1
#
_cell.length_a   1.000
_cell.length_b   1.000
_cell.length_c   1.000
_cell.angle_alpha   90.00
_cell.angle_beta   90.00
_cell.angle_gamma   90.00
#
_symmetry.space_group_name_H-M   'P 1'
#
loop_
_entity.id
_entity.type
_entity.pdbx_description
1 polymer ?
#
loop_
_entity_poly.entity_id
_entity_poly.type
_entity_poly.pdbx_seq_one_letter_code
_entity_poly.pdbx_strand_id
1 'polypeptide(L)'
;MAPGSSTGAQPGPDSRKRKADTPASNGRREKRSVVHSARSIPAQPAEAALKDGELDLQAFVAAHEFEIRALEQSMATSKAVASSRAFQKVPRGLRRRTASHNPKRVPRRLRKRALKEMKDDNTPVVEARRRKPRTTRAKIRSETARKLGILAARKRKASLAKAKAKQDGDVSKYKALAVIGRPPRPKLRRNELNEPPKPKSKFRKRQLNKTWLPTHSWHAKRARMTDPLKPLWRFAIPLTPNEKIYRPTHRAQGDRGAVVWEMSYMSTIGLYGRRTGIERVLKRIGVVQDSCWNDKGKKWRIGTRSWTGVLSREIQTGQQDQVDRKMIGPCTILWNPEPPTQDNQELKQESRQVFLRIHPSAFLELFNELLSLIKQENPRLYIEDLRFEIGSLDLTGPGSTEALLAILRPYPVKDETKTDHAEIFQGLAGLTNAATLPAGAVLGFSVQDPRLQYPPRRLEVPEDPESQLQLLERIASWSAEENLSPYAIFDRDTRHAASCFPSQKQIDRRKAKSAPGTTLKLTADDPPIPVILLASRTDRGTQKQGIWTLLAPWKCIQHLWYCLVHYPLSSGGNPRFAGLNEIRQVAFERGQTWFPGDFPGTKAGAAWELEERRERRAAWEKRPKSKRTAWESLDLGGGRKGEIGDGFASDFELLFSAGDSQTSEENNTESAMDVDQDENPASTQVPKQQEPRIYQLRQITKDVFNHAVTSPSTPSTIPINALLGVRISLISRGVVTACARIYRLPSRPTTAPQSSDAEVPATIPPGSLSTPSSLPYDLRSQWLSQARPSMSIKHKACRTSTTRDLESLKRQLAVELVSKPAPYPFAPANKSDMNGHPLVPNVEDLIGFVTTGSFSLSEGHGMAIGSVAIDKVLGDVKENAKEGRYCIVRNAGESVGWLAKWDAV
;
A
#
# COMPACT_ATOMS: atom_id res chain seq x y z
N MET A 1 62.93 -12.58 17.64
CA MET A 1 64.25 -12.55 16.99
C MET A 1 64.14 -11.83 15.66
N ALA A 2 64.81 -10.68 15.53
CA ALA A 2 65.31 -10.20 14.23
C ALA A 2 66.71 -10.85 14.02
N PRO A 3 67.27 -10.91 12.79
CA PRO A 3 67.78 -9.75 12.01
C PRO A 3 67.43 -9.86 10.50
N GLY A 4 67.68 -8.95 9.56
CA GLY A 4 68.37 -7.65 9.54
C GLY A 4 69.05 -7.43 8.16
N SER A 5 68.74 -6.29 7.52
CA SER A 5 69.56 -5.53 6.53
C SER A 5 69.66 -6.02 5.07
N SER A 6 69.90 -5.22 4.01
CA SER A 6 69.76 -3.78 3.71
C SER A 6 70.24 -3.53 2.25
N THR A 7 70.07 -2.29 1.76
CA THR A 7 70.61 -1.63 0.54
C THR A 7 69.74 -1.68 -0.72
N GLY A 8 69.41 -0.58 -1.41
CA GLY A 8 69.62 0.85 -1.17
C GLY A 8 69.23 1.65 -2.43
N ALA A 9 68.52 2.78 -2.27
CA ALA A 9 68.49 3.89 -3.23
C ALA A 9 67.93 5.15 -2.53
N GLN A 10 68.69 6.24 -2.63
CA GLN A 10 68.57 7.49 -1.88
C GLN A 10 67.39 8.41 -2.28
N PRO A 11 66.88 9.28 -1.36
CA PRO A 11 65.98 10.38 -1.68
C PRO A 11 66.70 11.75 -1.72
N GLY A 12 66.37 12.58 -2.71
CA GLY A 12 66.75 13.99 -2.76
C GLY A 12 65.75 14.91 -2.03
N PRO A 13 66.18 16.10 -1.57
CA PRO A 13 65.42 16.95 -0.66
C PRO A 13 64.54 17.97 -1.41
N ASP A 14 63.33 18.23 -0.89
CA ASP A 14 62.88 19.61 -0.62
C ASP A 14 61.46 19.62 -0.01
N SER A 15 61.45 19.70 1.32
CA SER A 15 60.26 19.92 2.14
C SER A 15 59.97 21.41 2.26
N ARG A 16 58.99 21.93 1.49
CA ARG A 16 58.31 23.18 1.87
C ARG A 16 57.24 22.88 2.91
N LYS A 17 57.57 23.20 4.16
CA LYS A 17 56.69 23.34 5.33
C LYS A 17 55.30 23.88 4.93
N ARG A 18 54.27 23.03 4.98
CA ARG A 18 52.89 23.49 5.15
C ARG A 18 52.69 23.79 6.63
N LYS A 19 52.54 25.07 6.96
CA LYS A 19 52.05 25.51 8.27
C LYS A 19 50.68 24.87 8.53
N ALA A 20 50.56 24.31 9.72
CA ALA A 20 49.32 23.89 10.33
C ALA A 20 48.46 25.11 10.69
N ASP A 21 47.19 24.82 10.96
CA ASP A 21 46.15 25.65 11.60
C ASP A 21 45.48 26.72 10.75
N THR A 22 44.35 26.32 10.13
CA THR A 22 43.27 27.24 9.77
C THR A 22 41.97 26.71 10.40
N PRO A 23 41.21 27.52 11.16
CA PRO A 23 40.06 27.04 11.93
C PRO A 23 38.90 26.68 10.99
N ALA A 24 38.64 25.39 10.82
CA ALA A 24 37.55 24.88 10.00
C ALA A 24 36.13 25.30 10.48
N SER A 25 36.00 26.00 11.61
CA SER A 25 34.73 26.48 12.17
C SER A 25 34.29 27.86 11.61
N ASN A 26 35.20 28.73 11.17
CA ASN A 26 34.86 30.08 10.70
C ASN A 26 34.19 30.11 9.32
N GLY A 27 34.56 29.20 8.41
CA GLY A 27 33.99 29.17 7.06
C GLY A 27 32.49 28.85 7.00
N ARG A 28 31.90 28.24 8.05
CA ARG A 28 30.44 28.05 8.16
C ARG A 28 29.74 29.32 8.66
N ARG A 29 30.38 30.09 9.54
CA ARG A 29 29.84 31.33 10.12
C ARG A 29 29.89 32.46 9.09
N GLU A 30 31.00 32.57 8.35
CA GLU A 30 31.17 33.50 7.21
C GLU A 30 30.21 33.19 6.06
N LYS A 31 30.02 31.91 5.68
CA LYS A 31 28.99 31.57 4.69
C LYS A 31 27.59 31.93 5.14
N ARG A 32 27.31 31.86 6.45
CA ARG A 32 26.01 32.22 7.02
C ARG A 32 25.81 33.73 7.06
N SER A 33 26.86 34.51 7.33
CA SER A 33 26.81 35.98 7.28
C SER A 33 26.69 36.51 5.85
N VAL A 34 27.44 35.95 4.89
CA VAL A 34 27.33 36.33 3.46
C VAL A 34 25.95 35.97 2.89
N VAL A 35 25.38 34.83 3.29
CA VAL A 35 23.99 34.46 2.92
C VAL A 35 22.96 35.34 3.62
N HIS A 36 23.21 35.76 4.86
CA HIS A 36 22.33 36.67 5.60
C HIS A 36 22.33 38.07 4.97
N SER A 37 23.50 38.61 4.65
CA SER A 37 23.68 39.90 3.98
C SER A 37 23.12 39.89 2.55
N ALA A 38 23.29 38.79 1.80
CA ALA A 38 22.65 38.66 0.47
C ALA A 38 21.12 38.49 0.53
N ARG A 39 20.53 38.33 1.73
CA ARG A 39 19.09 38.20 1.96
C ARG A 39 18.48 39.38 2.71
N SER A 40 19.29 40.26 3.29
CA SER A 40 18.81 41.49 3.91
C SER A 40 18.37 42.44 2.80
N ILE A 41 17.06 42.68 2.73
CA ILE A 41 16.48 43.64 1.80
C ILE A 41 16.36 44.96 2.58
N PRO A 42 17.06 46.03 2.18
CA PRO A 42 16.78 47.35 2.73
C PRO A 42 15.35 47.72 2.32
N ALA A 43 14.51 48.04 3.31
CA ALA A 43 13.15 48.54 3.10
C ALA A 43 13.09 49.98 3.59
N GLN A 44 12.51 50.87 2.80
CA GLN A 44 12.17 52.21 3.26
C GLN A 44 10.72 52.20 3.78
N PRO A 45 10.42 52.94 4.86
CA PRO A 45 9.05 53.08 5.34
C PRO A 45 8.21 53.86 4.32
N ALA A 46 7.08 53.27 3.90
CA ALA A 46 6.19 53.83 2.88
C ALA A 46 5.18 54.84 3.46
N GLU A 47 5.66 55.88 4.14
CA GLU A 47 4.78 56.90 4.72
C GLU A 47 4.24 57.91 3.68
N ALA A 48 4.73 57.89 2.44
CA ALA A 48 4.40 58.91 1.43
C ALA A 48 3.29 58.52 0.42
N ALA A 49 2.71 57.31 0.49
CA ALA A 49 1.85 56.78 -0.58
C ALA A 49 0.33 56.78 -0.29
N LEU A 50 -0.09 57.18 0.92
CA LEU A 50 -1.50 57.28 1.27
C LEU A 50 -1.86 58.75 1.50
N LYS A 51 -2.60 59.35 0.58
CA LYS A 51 -3.21 60.68 0.77
C LYS A 51 -4.72 60.48 0.85
N ASP A 52 -5.31 60.92 1.95
CA ASP A 52 -6.78 61.04 2.14
C ASP A 52 -7.60 59.78 1.83
N GLY A 53 -7.05 58.58 2.10
CA GLY A 53 -7.78 57.31 1.97
C GLY A 53 -7.86 56.74 0.55
N GLU A 54 -7.31 57.42 -0.45
CA GLU A 54 -7.15 56.91 -1.82
C GLU A 54 -5.68 56.57 -2.12
N LEU A 55 -5.47 55.43 -2.78
CA LEU A 55 -4.13 54.92 -3.11
C LEU A 55 -3.72 55.41 -4.51
N ASP A 56 -2.82 56.39 -4.56
CA ASP A 56 -2.17 56.76 -5.83
C ASP A 56 -1.19 55.66 -6.25
N LEU A 57 -1.60 54.85 -7.23
CA LEU A 57 -0.82 53.73 -7.75
C LEU A 57 0.54 54.16 -8.30
N GLN A 58 0.64 55.34 -8.90
CA GLN A 58 1.89 55.80 -9.50
C GLN A 58 2.88 56.24 -8.41
N ALA A 59 2.40 56.99 -7.41
CA ALA A 59 3.20 57.34 -6.24
C ALA A 59 3.57 56.10 -5.39
N PHE A 60 2.66 55.12 -5.27
CA PHE A 60 2.90 53.87 -4.55
C PHE A 60 3.95 53.00 -5.24
N VAL A 61 3.86 52.81 -6.57
CA VAL A 61 4.87 52.04 -7.32
C VAL A 61 6.20 52.79 -7.36
N ALA A 62 6.20 54.12 -7.47
CA ALA A 62 7.43 54.93 -7.40
C ALA A 62 8.09 54.86 -6.02
N ALA A 63 7.30 54.94 -4.94
CA ALA A 63 7.79 54.74 -3.58
C ALA A 63 8.35 53.33 -3.40
N HIS A 64 7.73 52.32 -4.03
CA HIS A 64 8.15 50.92 -3.94
C HIS A 64 9.17 50.44 -4.98
N GLU A 65 9.61 51.31 -5.89
CA GLU A 65 10.56 50.97 -6.94
C GLU A 65 11.91 50.53 -6.33
N PHE A 66 12.33 51.20 -5.26
CA PHE A 66 13.54 50.86 -4.53
C PHE A 66 13.44 49.47 -3.89
N GLU A 67 12.35 49.14 -3.19
CA GLU A 67 12.19 47.80 -2.59
C GLU A 67 12.11 46.70 -3.65
N ILE A 68 11.42 46.93 -4.76
CA ILE A 68 11.31 45.96 -5.85
C ILE A 68 12.69 45.68 -6.43
N ARG A 69 13.47 46.74 -6.74
CA ARG A 69 14.85 46.59 -7.25
C ARG A 69 15.77 45.95 -6.21
N ALA A 70 15.65 46.33 -4.93
CA ALA A 70 16.43 45.75 -3.85
C ALA A 70 16.10 44.26 -3.63
N LEU A 71 14.82 43.87 -3.77
CA LEU A 71 14.36 42.49 -3.73
C LEU A 71 14.93 41.69 -4.91
N GLU A 72 14.85 42.22 -6.14
CA GLU A 72 15.41 41.56 -7.33
C GLU A 72 16.93 41.38 -7.23
N GLN A 73 17.65 42.40 -6.77
CA GLN A 73 19.08 42.35 -6.51
C GLN A 73 19.42 41.37 -5.39
N SER A 74 18.66 41.34 -4.30
CA SER A 74 18.79 40.35 -3.22
C SER A 74 18.54 38.92 -3.73
N MET A 75 17.55 38.71 -4.59
CA MET A 75 17.30 37.43 -5.25
C MET A 75 18.45 37.01 -6.18
N ALA A 76 19.03 37.96 -6.93
CA ALA A 76 20.15 37.72 -7.83
C ALA A 76 21.45 37.41 -7.08
N THR A 77 21.79 38.22 -6.07
CA THR A 77 22.96 38.05 -5.20
C THR A 77 22.84 36.78 -4.36
N SER A 78 21.68 36.48 -3.77
CA SER A 78 21.43 35.20 -3.08
C SER A 78 21.63 34.00 -4.01
N LYS A 79 21.22 34.09 -5.29
CA LYS A 79 21.47 33.05 -6.31
C LYS A 79 22.95 32.97 -6.73
N ALA A 80 23.69 34.07 -6.67
CA ALA A 80 25.12 34.13 -6.97
C ALA A 80 25.98 33.59 -5.81
N VAL A 81 25.67 33.99 -4.57
CA VAL A 81 26.28 33.55 -3.31
C VAL A 81 26.03 32.06 -3.06
N ALA A 82 24.86 31.55 -3.43
CA ALA A 82 24.62 30.12 -3.53
C ALA A 82 25.38 29.57 -4.76
N SER A 83 26.71 29.42 -4.65
CA SER A 83 27.63 28.83 -5.64
C SER A 83 27.31 27.34 -5.88
N SER A 84 26.11 27.09 -6.37
CA SER A 84 25.56 25.78 -6.64
C SER A 84 26.01 25.35 -8.03
N ARG A 85 26.61 24.15 -8.10
CA ARG A 85 27.02 23.56 -9.36
C ARG A 85 25.80 23.40 -10.28
N ALA A 86 26.02 23.37 -11.59
CA ALA A 86 24.96 23.26 -12.59
C ALA A 86 24.00 22.10 -12.29
N PHE A 87 24.52 20.94 -11.84
CA PHE A 87 23.68 19.79 -11.49
C PHE A 87 22.92 19.94 -10.16
N GLN A 88 23.33 20.84 -9.26
CA GLN A 88 22.64 21.14 -8.01
C GLN A 88 21.45 22.09 -8.21
N LYS A 89 21.45 22.89 -9.28
CA LYS A 89 20.31 23.74 -9.65
C LYS A 89 19.05 22.96 -10.03
N VAL A 90 19.20 21.67 -10.36
CA VAL A 90 18.08 20.77 -10.67
C VAL A 90 17.34 20.37 -9.37
N PRO A 91 15.99 20.31 -9.34
CA PRO A 91 15.23 19.83 -8.18
C PRO A 91 15.70 18.45 -7.70
N ARG A 92 15.66 18.21 -6.38
CA ARG A 92 16.26 17.01 -5.76
C ARG A 92 15.85 15.69 -6.42
N GLY A 93 14.56 15.49 -6.76
CA GLY A 93 14.08 14.28 -7.44
C GLY A 93 14.58 14.10 -8.89
N LEU A 94 14.96 15.19 -9.55
CA LEU A 94 15.50 15.18 -10.92
C LEU A 94 17.04 15.09 -10.96
N ARG A 95 17.72 15.27 -9.82
CA ARG A 95 19.19 15.16 -9.74
C ARG A 95 19.65 13.74 -10.08
N ARG A 96 20.79 13.64 -10.75
CA ARG A 96 21.42 12.35 -11.10
C ARG A 96 22.86 12.35 -10.59
N ARG A 97 23.26 11.29 -9.89
CA ARG A 97 24.62 11.15 -9.32
C ARG A 97 25.71 11.23 -10.39
N THR A 98 25.42 10.73 -11.59
CA THR A 98 26.37 10.72 -12.72
C THR A 98 26.49 12.07 -13.43
N ALA A 99 25.74 13.10 -13.01
CA ALA A 99 25.81 14.43 -13.62
C ALA A 99 27.14 15.17 -13.36
N SER A 100 27.91 14.77 -12.35
CA SER A 100 29.23 15.34 -12.06
C SER A 100 30.31 14.98 -13.07
N HIS A 101 30.18 13.84 -13.77
CA HIS A 101 31.14 13.37 -14.78
C HIS A 101 30.50 13.15 -16.16
N ASN A 102 29.18 13.37 -16.29
CA ASN A 102 28.48 13.26 -17.56
C ASN A 102 27.49 14.43 -17.72
N PRO A 103 27.85 15.46 -18.50
CA PRO A 103 27.02 16.66 -18.64
C PRO A 103 25.72 16.36 -19.39
N LYS A 104 25.60 15.24 -20.12
CA LYS A 104 24.34 14.86 -20.78
C LYS A 104 23.23 14.48 -19.78
N ARG A 105 23.57 14.29 -18.50
CA ARG A 105 22.64 13.96 -17.41
C ARG A 105 21.99 15.19 -16.76
N VAL A 106 22.37 16.41 -17.16
CA VAL A 106 21.62 17.63 -16.82
C VAL A 106 20.78 18.11 -18.01
N PRO A 107 19.70 18.89 -17.77
CA PRO A 107 18.89 19.48 -18.83
C PRO A 107 19.72 20.28 -19.84
N ARG A 108 19.29 20.33 -21.11
CA ARG A 108 20.05 20.95 -22.21
C ARG A 108 20.51 22.38 -21.88
N ARG A 109 19.65 23.17 -21.23
CA ARG A 109 19.95 24.54 -20.77
C ARG A 109 21.12 24.65 -19.78
N LEU A 110 21.39 23.60 -18.99
CA LEU A 110 22.48 23.57 -17.99
C LEU A 110 23.75 22.87 -18.51
N ARG A 111 23.71 22.27 -19.71
CA ARG A 111 24.84 21.46 -20.22
C ARG A 111 26.08 22.28 -20.50
N LYS A 112 25.95 23.47 -21.09
CA LYS A 112 27.08 24.37 -21.37
C LYS A 112 27.83 24.73 -20.07
N ARG A 113 27.07 25.10 -19.04
CA ARG A 113 27.62 25.39 -17.70
C ARG A 113 28.26 24.16 -17.06
N ALA A 114 27.60 23.01 -17.11
CA ALA A 114 28.16 21.77 -16.56
C ALA A 114 29.46 21.35 -17.27
N LEU A 115 29.56 21.56 -18.60
CA LEU A 115 30.79 21.31 -19.37
C LEU A 115 31.92 22.25 -18.93
N LYS A 116 31.62 23.54 -18.73
CA LYS A 116 32.60 24.51 -18.23
C LYS A 116 33.09 24.13 -16.82
N GLU A 117 32.16 23.93 -15.88
CA GLU A 117 32.48 23.49 -14.51
C GLU A 117 33.31 22.18 -14.50
N MET A 118 32.99 21.22 -15.37
CA MET A 118 33.73 19.96 -15.49
C MET A 118 35.15 20.14 -16.04
N LYS A 119 35.35 21.09 -16.97
CA LYS A 119 36.66 21.45 -17.51
C LYS A 119 37.50 22.16 -16.44
N ASP A 120 36.90 23.11 -15.73
CA ASP A 120 37.53 23.85 -14.64
C ASP A 120 37.93 22.92 -13.49
N ASP A 121 37.10 21.91 -13.16
CA ASP A 121 37.36 20.89 -12.14
C ASP A 121 38.33 19.76 -12.62
N ASN A 122 38.82 19.79 -13.87
CA ASN A 122 39.60 18.71 -14.48
C ASN A 122 38.99 17.29 -14.30
N THR A 123 37.65 17.19 -14.41
CA THR A 123 36.95 15.92 -14.15
C THR A 123 37.31 14.83 -15.19
N PRO A 124 37.61 13.60 -14.77
CA PRO A 124 37.97 12.53 -15.70
C PRO A 124 36.73 12.03 -16.49
N VAL A 125 36.67 12.36 -17.78
CA VAL A 125 35.59 11.96 -18.69
C VAL A 125 35.88 10.58 -19.29
N VAL A 126 35.88 9.52 -18.47
CA VAL A 126 36.12 8.15 -19.00
C VAL A 126 34.80 7.52 -19.45
N GLU A 127 34.64 7.36 -20.76
CA GLU A 127 33.53 6.57 -21.33
C GLU A 127 33.74 5.07 -21.06
N ALA A 128 32.87 4.45 -20.27
CA ALA A 128 32.96 3.03 -19.92
C ALA A 128 33.01 2.08 -21.14
N ARG A 129 32.50 2.49 -22.31
CA ARG A 129 32.53 1.72 -23.57
C ARG A 129 33.93 1.65 -24.20
N ARG A 130 34.83 2.58 -23.85
CA ARG A 130 36.22 2.60 -24.33
C ARG A 130 37.17 1.85 -23.40
N ARG A 131 36.68 1.30 -22.29
CA ARG A 131 37.48 0.50 -21.37
C ARG A 131 37.78 -0.87 -22.00
N LYS A 132 39.05 -1.17 -22.23
CA LYS A 132 39.50 -2.53 -22.58
C LYS A 132 39.16 -3.48 -21.41
N PRO A 133 38.70 -4.73 -21.66
CA PRO A 133 38.44 -5.69 -20.60
C PRO A 133 39.72 -5.95 -19.82
N ARG A 134 39.70 -5.70 -18.50
CA ARG A 134 40.89 -5.82 -17.64
C ARG A 134 41.22 -7.27 -17.26
N THR A 135 40.29 -8.20 -17.42
CA THR A 135 40.47 -9.62 -17.05
C THR A 135 40.39 -10.53 -18.26
N THR A 136 41.18 -11.62 -18.25
CA THR A 136 41.22 -12.62 -19.33
C THR A 136 39.84 -13.22 -19.60
N ARG A 137 39.08 -13.53 -18.55
CA ARG A 137 37.68 -14.03 -18.67
C ARG A 137 36.74 -13.01 -19.30
N ALA A 138 36.94 -11.70 -19.09
CA ALA A 138 36.14 -10.67 -19.75
C ALA A 138 36.54 -10.52 -21.23
N LYS A 139 37.84 -10.66 -21.55
CA LYS A 139 38.36 -10.66 -22.91
C LYS A 139 37.77 -11.82 -23.73
N ILE A 140 37.86 -13.06 -23.22
CA ILE A 140 37.28 -14.26 -23.86
C ILE A 140 35.77 -14.11 -24.08
N ARG A 141 35.03 -13.57 -23.10
CA ARG A 141 33.58 -13.29 -23.24
C ARG A 141 33.28 -12.24 -24.31
N SER A 142 34.10 -11.20 -24.41
CA SER A 142 33.94 -10.17 -25.44
C SER A 142 34.23 -10.70 -26.84
N GLU A 143 35.26 -11.54 -26.97
CA GLU A 143 35.64 -12.18 -28.23
C GLU A 143 34.60 -13.21 -28.69
N THR A 144 34.10 -14.06 -27.79
CA THR A 144 33.01 -15.00 -28.08
C THR A 144 31.73 -14.28 -28.47
N ALA A 145 31.36 -13.20 -27.77
CA ALA A 145 30.21 -12.37 -28.15
C ALA A 145 30.39 -11.73 -29.54
N ARG A 146 31.60 -11.26 -29.87
CA ARG A 146 31.93 -10.75 -31.20
C ARG A 146 31.82 -11.85 -32.27
N LYS A 147 32.41 -13.03 -32.04
CA LYS A 147 32.34 -14.19 -32.96
C LYS A 147 30.88 -14.61 -33.21
N LEU A 148 30.07 -14.74 -32.16
CA LEU A 148 28.65 -15.04 -32.27
C LEU A 148 27.87 -13.94 -33.01
N GLY A 149 28.22 -12.67 -32.79
CA GLY A 149 27.63 -11.54 -33.52
C GLY A 149 27.92 -11.59 -35.02
N ILE A 150 29.16 -11.89 -35.40
CA ILE A 150 29.56 -12.08 -36.81
C ILE A 150 28.81 -13.27 -37.42
N LEU A 151 28.73 -14.40 -36.70
CA LEU A 151 28.01 -15.59 -37.16
C LEU A 151 26.52 -15.29 -37.38
N ALA A 152 25.87 -14.59 -36.44
CA ALA A 152 24.48 -14.19 -36.57
C ALA A 152 24.25 -13.24 -37.76
N ALA A 153 25.15 -12.27 -37.98
CA ALA A 153 25.09 -11.37 -39.13
C ALA A 153 25.26 -12.14 -40.45
N ARG A 154 26.19 -13.11 -40.50
CA ARG A 154 26.40 -13.97 -41.68
C ARG A 154 25.16 -14.83 -41.96
N LYS A 155 24.59 -15.47 -40.94
CA LYS A 155 23.33 -16.23 -41.08
C LYS A 155 22.18 -15.35 -41.57
N ARG A 156 22.05 -14.12 -41.06
CA ARG A 156 21.02 -13.16 -41.50
C ARG A 156 21.24 -12.70 -42.94
N LYS A 157 22.48 -12.42 -43.35
CA LYS A 157 22.80 -12.07 -44.75
C LYS A 157 22.49 -13.25 -45.67
N ALA A 158 22.88 -14.47 -45.29
CA ALA A 158 22.58 -15.68 -46.06
C ALA A 158 21.07 -15.93 -46.16
N SER A 159 20.29 -15.71 -45.09
CA SER A 159 18.83 -15.85 -45.16
C SER A 159 18.17 -14.79 -46.03
N LEU A 160 18.66 -13.55 -45.99
CA LEU A 160 18.18 -12.47 -46.87
C LEU A 160 18.57 -12.71 -48.33
N ALA A 161 19.77 -13.22 -48.61
CA ALA A 161 20.20 -13.59 -49.95
C ALA A 161 19.37 -14.77 -50.49
N LYS A 162 19.10 -15.79 -49.67
CA LYS A 162 18.18 -16.89 -50.02
C LYS A 162 16.74 -16.41 -50.23
N ALA A 163 16.29 -15.39 -49.51
CA ALA A 163 14.96 -14.79 -49.70
C ALA A 163 14.89 -13.96 -50.99
N LYS A 164 15.96 -13.23 -51.34
CA LYS A 164 16.05 -12.47 -52.59
C LYS A 164 16.20 -13.36 -53.83
N ALA A 165 17.07 -14.37 -53.77
CA ALA A 165 17.27 -15.33 -54.87
C ALA A 165 16.06 -16.24 -55.12
N LYS A 166 15.09 -16.28 -54.21
CA LYS A 166 13.82 -17.00 -54.35
C LYS A 166 12.63 -16.09 -54.66
N GLN A 167 12.86 -14.79 -54.90
CA GLN A 167 11.81 -13.86 -55.33
C GLN A 167 11.60 -13.87 -56.85
N ASP A 168 12.52 -14.45 -57.62
CA ASP A 168 12.44 -14.60 -59.08
C ASP A 168 11.77 -15.93 -59.53
N GLY A 169 11.20 -16.71 -58.60
CA GLY A 169 10.51 -17.97 -58.92
C GLY A 169 9.37 -18.29 -57.94
N ASP A 170 8.15 -18.30 -58.48
CA ASP A 170 6.87 -18.77 -57.94
C ASP A 170 6.53 -18.41 -56.47
N VAL A 171 5.64 -17.41 -56.34
CA VAL A 171 5.32 -16.66 -55.12
C VAL A 171 4.45 -17.43 -54.11
N SER A 172 3.98 -18.64 -54.44
CA SER A 172 2.89 -19.28 -53.66
C SER A 172 3.35 -20.18 -52.50
N LYS A 173 4.51 -20.84 -52.56
CA LYS A 173 4.85 -21.94 -51.62
C LYS A 173 5.67 -21.59 -50.35
N TYR A 174 6.23 -20.38 -50.21
CA TYR A 174 7.17 -20.07 -49.11
C TYR A 174 6.74 -18.99 -48.11
N LYS A 175 5.47 -18.55 -48.14
CA LYS A 175 4.89 -17.74 -47.06
C LYS A 175 4.96 -18.45 -45.69
N ALA A 176 5.21 -19.76 -45.63
CA ALA A 176 5.33 -20.52 -44.39
C ALA A 176 6.68 -20.39 -43.64
N LEU A 177 7.80 -20.07 -44.31
CA LEU A 177 9.15 -20.08 -43.69
C LEU A 177 9.78 -18.69 -43.48
N ALA A 178 9.21 -17.65 -44.11
CA ALA A 178 9.65 -16.25 -43.97
C ALA A 178 8.67 -15.34 -43.21
N VAL A 179 7.52 -15.87 -42.79
CA VAL A 179 6.70 -15.21 -41.78
C VAL A 179 7.47 -15.36 -40.47
N ILE A 180 8.05 -14.26 -39.97
CA ILE A 180 8.30 -14.12 -38.54
C ILE A 180 6.93 -14.35 -37.90
N GLY A 181 6.69 -15.60 -37.48
CA GLY A 181 5.40 -16.10 -37.03
C GLY A 181 4.74 -15.08 -36.15
N ARG A 182 3.53 -14.64 -36.51
CA ARG A 182 2.67 -13.90 -35.58
C ARG A 182 2.74 -14.63 -34.24
N PRO A 183 2.95 -13.92 -33.12
CA PRO A 183 3.17 -14.58 -31.84
C PRO A 183 2.01 -15.55 -31.59
N PRO A 184 2.30 -16.83 -31.32
CA PRO A 184 1.26 -17.85 -31.23
C PRO A 184 0.25 -17.45 -30.16
N ARG A 185 -1.02 -17.74 -30.45
CA ARG A 185 -2.12 -17.49 -29.53
C ARG A 185 -1.86 -18.19 -28.19
N PRO A 186 -2.01 -17.51 -27.05
CA PRO A 186 -1.98 -18.16 -25.75
C PRO A 186 -3.01 -19.29 -25.69
N LYS A 187 -2.59 -20.48 -25.25
CA LYS A 187 -3.49 -21.61 -25.03
C LYS A 187 -4.15 -21.45 -23.66
N LEU A 188 -5.37 -20.93 -23.63
CA LEU A 188 -6.20 -20.85 -22.43
C LEU A 188 -6.87 -22.20 -22.19
N ARG A 189 -6.59 -22.83 -21.05
CA ARG A 189 -7.24 -24.08 -20.65
C ARG A 189 -8.51 -23.76 -19.85
N ARG A 190 -9.58 -24.51 -20.12
CA ARG A 190 -10.82 -24.44 -19.35
C ARG A 190 -10.71 -25.36 -18.14
N ASN A 191 -11.21 -24.91 -16.99
CA ASN A 191 -11.25 -25.64 -15.73
C ASN A 191 -9.87 -26.08 -15.20
N GLU A 192 -8.79 -25.48 -15.69
CA GLU A 192 -7.41 -25.75 -15.30
C GLU A 192 -6.67 -24.44 -15.05
N LEU A 193 -5.62 -24.50 -14.22
CA LEU A 193 -4.73 -23.37 -13.98
C LEU A 193 -3.85 -23.10 -15.20
N ASN A 194 -3.73 -21.83 -15.58
CA ASN A 194 -2.88 -21.44 -16.70
C ASN A 194 -1.43 -21.24 -16.26
N GLU A 195 -0.51 -21.54 -17.17
CA GLU A 195 0.92 -21.34 -16.96
C GLU A 195 1.33 -19.89 -17.26
N PRO A 196 2.34 -19.36 -16.55
CA PRO A 196 2.86 -18.03 -16.83
C PRO A 196 3.45 -17.94 -18.26
N PRO A 197 3.44 -16.74 -18.87
CA PRO A 197 3.90 -16.56 -20.24
C PRO A 197 5.38 -16.88 -20.34
N LYS A 198 5.76 -17.66 -21.37
CA LYS A 198 7.15 -18.11 -21.55
C LYS A 198 8.09 -16.90 -21.68
N PRO A 199 9.00 -16.67 -20.72
CA PRO A 199 9.90 -15.53 -20.78
C PRO A 199 10.96 -15.72 -21.87
N LYS A 200 11.54 -14.60 -22.31
CA LYS A 200 12.71 -14.60 -23.21
C LYS A 200 13.82 -15.47 -22.59
N SER A 201 14.56 -16.22 -23.42
CA SER A 201 15.58 -17.18 -22.98
C SER A 201 16.57 -16.61 -21.94
N LYS A 202 17.02 -15.37 -22.14
CA LYS A 202 17.90 -14.64 -21.19
C LYS A 202 17.33 -14.51 -19.77
N PHE A 203 16.01 -14.39 -19.65
CA PHE A 203 15.32 -14.16 -18.37
C PHE A 203 14.68 -15.44 -17.81
N ARG A 204 14.65 -16.54 -18.56
CA ARG A 204 14.03 -17.80 -18.15
C ARG A 204 14.58 -18.33 -16.82
N LYS A 205 15.91 -18.44 -16.69
CA LYS A 205 16.56 -18.87 -15.43
C LYS A 205 16.31 -17.93 -14.24
N ARG A 206 15.93 -16.66 -14.50
CA ARG A 206 15.67 -15.67 -13.45
C ARG A 206 14.21 -15.65 -12.97
N GLN A 207 13.34 -16.38 -13.66
CA GLN A 207 11.89 -16.46 -13.44
C GLN A 207 11.45 -17.88 -13.08
N LEU A 208 12.35 -18.70 -12.53
CA LEU A 208 12.02 -20.08 -12.14
C LEU A 208 10.98 -20.10 -11.01
N ASN A 209 11.26 -19.39 -9.91
CA ASN A 209 10.39 -19.37 -8.73
C ASN A 209 9.36 -18.24 -8.77
N LYS A 210 9.49 -17.30 -9.72
CA LYS A 210 8.71 -16.06 -9.74
C LYS A 210 8.37 -15.60 -11.15
N THR A 211 7.16 -15.09 -11.30
CA THR A 211 6.69 -14.45 -12.52
C THR A 211 6.98 -12.95 -12.46
N TRP A 212 7.47 -12.39 -13.56
CA TRP A 212 7.66 -10.94 -13.68
C TRP A 212 6.38 -10.26 -14.15
N LEU A 213 5.99 -9.19 -13.45
CA LEU A 213 4.96 -8.26 -13.92
C LEU A 213 5.36 -7.63 -15.26
N PRO A 214 4.40 -7.14 -16.08
CA PRO A 214 4.69 -6.54 -17.38
C PRO A 214 5.75 -5.44 -17.30
N THR A 215 5.75 -4.65 -16.22
CA THR A 215 6.67 -3.53 -16.05
C THR A 215 7.82 -3.82 -15.08
N HIS A 216 8.08 -5.10 -14.76
CA HIS A 216 9.14 -5.51 -13.83
C HIS A 216 10.50 -4.88 -14.14
N SER A 217 10.90 -4.81 -15.42
CA SER A 217 12.19 -4.20 -15.81
C SER A 217 12.27 -2.70 -15.51
N TRP A 218 11.14 -2.01 -15.43
CA TRP A 218 11.04 -0.61 -15.06
C TRP A 218 11.08 -0.45 -13.54
N HIS A 219 10.29 -1.25 -12.81
CA HIS A 219 10.23 -1.28 -11.35
C HIS A 219 11.55 -1.70 -10.71
N ALA A 220 12.18 -2.79 -11.17
CA ALA A 220 13.45 -3.28 -10.62
C ALA A 220 14.61 -2.26 -10.71
N LYS A 221 14.48 -1.20 -11.52
CA LYS A 221 15.45 -0.11 -11.61
C LYS A 221 15.16 1.07 -10.66
N ARG A 222 13.96 1.12 -10.08
CA ARG A 222 13.42 2.30 -9.38
C ARG A 222 12.82 2.00 -8.02
N ALA A 223 12.48 0.74 -7.75
CA ALA A 223 11.93 0.23 -6.50
C ALA A 223 12.78 -0.92 -5.96
N ARG A 224 12.63 -1.16 -4.67
CA ARG A 224 13.03 -2.42 -4.03
C ARG A 224 11.98 -3.46 -4.37
N MET A 225 12.42 -4.61 -4.87
CA MET A 225 11.55 -5.72 -5.26
C MET A 225 11.54 -6.79 -4.18
N THR A 226 10.56 -7.69 -4.21
CA THR A 226 10.58 -8.94 -3.43
C THR A 226 11.85 -9.77 -3.70
N ASP A 227 12.27 -10.52 -2.68
CA ASP A 227 13.43 -11.41 -2.78
C ASP A 227 13.20 -12.43 -3.91
N PRO A 228 14.17 -12.64 -4.81
CA PRO A 228 14.09 -13.68 -5.83
C PRO A 228 13.73 -15.09 -5.35
N LEU A 229 14.17 -15.48 -4.16
CA LEU A 229 13.91 -16.81 -3.60
C LEU A 229 12.61 -16.86 -2.80
N LYS A 230 12.15 -15.72 -2.26
CA LYS A 230 10.90 -15.58 -1.51
C LYS A 230 9.96 -14.57 -2.20
N PRO A 231 9.39 -14.92 -3.36
CA PRO A 231 8.44 -14.04 -4.05
C PRO A 231 7.09 -14.01 -3.33
N LEU A 232 6.51 -12.82 -3.19
CA LEU A 232 5.13 -12.70 -2.72
C LEU A 232 4.17 -13.19 -3.81
N TRP A 233 3.34 -14.17 -3.44
CA TRP A 233 2.29 -14.76 -4.30
C TRP A 233 2.81 -15.24 -5.67
N ARG A 234 4.05 -15.75 -5.70
CA ARG A 234 4.77 -16.17 -6.93
C ARG A 234 5.05 -15.04 -7.93
N PHE A 235 4.90 -13.78 -7.54
CA PHE A 235 5.23 -12.62 -8.37
C PHE A 235 6.43 -11.82 -7.84
N ALA A 236 7.13 -11.17 -8.75
CA ALA A 236 8.17 -10.19 -8.43
C ALA A 236 7.55 -8.79 -8.28
N ILE A 237 7.08 -8.45 -7.08
CA ILE A 237 6.29 -7.24 -6.78
C ILE A 237 7.20 -6.11 -6.26
N PRO A 238 6.97 -4.83 -6.65
CA PRO A 238 7.65 -3.69 -6.04
C PRO A 238 7.14 -3.44 -4.61
N LEU A 239 8.06 -3.44 -3.64
CA LEU A 239 7.74 -3.19 -2.23
C LEU A 239 7.64 -1.69 -1.93
N THR A 240 8.66 -0.92 -2.29
CA THR A 240 8.70 0.53 -2.09
C THR A 240 9.69 1.16 -3.09
N PRO A 241 9.43 2.37 -3.60
CA PRO A 241 10.40 3.12 -4.41
C PRO A 241 11.72 3.39 -3.67
N ASN A 242 12.79 3.62 -4.43
CA ASN A 242 14.09 3.99 -3.86
C ASN A 242 14.08 5.42 -3.26
N GLU A 243 13.15 6.27 -3.70
CA GLU A 243 12.91 7.59 -3.12
C GLU A 243 12.02 7.44 -1.87
N LYS A 244 12.30 8.23 -0.82
CA LYS A 244 11.46 8.25 0.37
C LYS A 244 10.16 9.00 0.06
N ILE A 245 9.06 8.26 -0.11
CA ILE A 245 7.80 8.83 -0.58
C ILE A 245 6.65 8.81 0.43
N TYR A 246 6.83 8.40 1.69
CA TYR A 246 5.74 8.34 2.69
C TYR A 246 4.84 9.60 2.74
N ARG A 247 5.42 10.78 3.05
CA ARG A 247 4.67 12.06 3.05
C ARG A 247 4.23 12.51 1.64
N PRO A 248 5.07 12.39 0.59
CA PRO A 248 4.62 12.63 -0.78
C PRO A 248 3.41 11.80 -1.22
N THR A 249 3.30 10.54 -0.82
CA THR A 249 2.17 9.66 -1.13
C THR A 249 0.89 10.19 -0.49
N HIS A 250 0.92 10.51 0.81
CA HIS A 250 -0.21 11.15 1.51
C HIS A 250 -0.69 12.41 0.78
N ARG A 251 0.21 13.33 0.44
CA ARG A 251 -0.14 14.57 -0.28
C ARG A 251 -0.67 14.33 -1.70
N ALA A 252 -0.07 13.37 -2.42
CA ALA A 252 -0.46 13.06 -3.80
C ALA A 252 -1.81 12.36 -3.88
N GLN A 253 -2.16 11.58 -2.86
CA GLN A 253 -3.43 10.85 -2.78
C GLN A 253 -4.57 11.70 -2.19
N GLY A 254 -4.26 12.67 -1.31
CA GLY A 254 -5.23 13.55 -0.68
C GLY A 254 -5.39 14.91 -1.38
N ASP A 255 -4.34 15.72 -1.38
CA ASP A 255 -4.44 17.15 -1.69
C ASP A 255 -4.23 17.46 -3.18
N ARG A 256 -3.07 17.07 -3.73
CA ARG A 256 -2.61 17.49 -5.07
C ARG A 256 -1.67 16.45 -5.66
N GLY A 257 -2.08 15.85 -6.77
CA GLY A 257 -1.28 14.92 -7.55
C GLY A 257 -2.03 13.65 -7.91
N ALA A 258 -1.27 12.64 -8.33
CA ALA A 258 -1.79 11.30 -8.57
C ALA A 258 -0.73 10.27 -8.19
N VAL A 259 -1.19 9.13 -7.67
CA VAL A 259 -0.36 7.95 -7.40
C VAL A 259 -0.87 6.80 -8.27
N VAL A 260 0.06 6.06 -8.88
CA VAL A 260 -0.19 4.95 -9.79
C VAL A 260 0.46 3.67 -9.25
N TRP A 261 -0.29 2.57 -9.27
CA TRP A 261 0.16 1.26 -8.82
C TRP A 261 0.04 0.21 -9.93
N GLU A 262 1.03 -0.67 -10.03
CA GLU A 262 0.97 -1.82 -10.94
C GLU A 262 0.30 -3.01 -10.24
N MET A 263 -1.02 -3.12 -10.40
CA MET A 263 -1.88 -4.15 -9.77
C MET A 263 -2.10 -5.40 -10.64
N SER A 264 -1.24 -5.62 -11.63
CA SER A 264 -1.37 -6.78 -12.53
C SER A 264 -1.20 -8.14 -11.83
N TYR A 265 -0.70 -8.20 -10.59
CA TYR A 265 -0.71 -9.45 -9.83
C TYR A 265 -2.10 -9.84 -9.28
N MET A 266 -3.09 -8.95 -9.36
CA MET A 266 -4.47 -9.28 -9.02
C MET A 266 -5.03 -10.32 -9.98
N SER A 267 -5.51 -11.43 -9.43
CA SER A 267 -5.94 -12.57 -10.22
C SER A 267 -7.34 -12.35 -10.77
N THR A 268 -7.51 -12.55 -12.08
CA THR A 268 -8.81 -12.52 -12.73
C THR A 268 -9.23 -13.94 -13.12
N ILE A 269 -10.44 -14.35 -12.76
CA ILE A 269 -11.07 -15.61 -13.17
C ILE A 269 -12.26 -15.27 -14.06
N GLY A 270 -12.35 -15.90 -15.23
CA GLY A 270 -13.55 -15.84 -16.07
C GLY A 270 -14.48 -17.00 -15.75
N LEU A 271 -15.75 -16.72 -15.52
CA LEU A 271 -16.83 -17.70 -15.34
C LEU A 271 -17.81 -17.57 -16.51
N TYR A 272 -18.14 -18.71 -17.13
CA TYR A 272 -18.93 -18.79 -18.36
C TYR A 272 -20.04 -19.84 -18.20
N GLY A 273 -21.25 -19.51 -18.65
CA GLY A 273 -22.34 -20.48 -18.74
C GLY A 273 -23.72 -19.84 -18.55
N ARG A 274 -24.74 -20.66 -18.28
CA ARG A 274 -26.13 -20.19 -18.18
C ARG A 274 -26.30 -19.23 -17.00
N ARG A 275 -27.04 -18.15 -17.21
CA ARG A 275 -27.30 -17.11 -16.21
C ARG A 275 -27.72 -17.68 -14.84
N THR A 276 -28.74 -18.52 -14.80
CA THR A 276 -29.29 -19.10 -13.56
C THR A 276 -28.24 -19.90 -12.77
N GLY A 277 -27.40 -20.67 -13.45
CA GLY A 277 -26.31 -21.42 -12.83
C GLY A 277 -25.25 -20.49 -12.22
N ILE A 278 -24.86 -19.43 -12.94
CA ILE A 278 -23.90 -18.43 -12.43
C ILE A 278 -24.46 -17.73 -11.19
N GLU A 279 -25.73 -17.33 -11.20
CA GLU A 279 -26.37 -16.69 -10.06
C GLU A 279 -26.38 -17.59 -8.81
N ARG A 280 -26.69 -18.89 -8.98
CA ARG A 280 -26.59 -19.88 -7.87
C ARG A 280 -25.16 -19.99 -7.33
N VAL A 281 -24.16 -20.11 -8.20
CA VAL A 281 -22.75 -20.19 -7.78
C VAL A 281 -22.31 -18.94 -7.03
N LEU A 282 -22.69 -17.75 -7.50
CA LEU A 282 -22.35 -16.49 -6.83
C LEU A 282 -22.98 -16.37 -5.44
N LYS A 283 -24.24 -16.82 -5.26
CA LYS A 283 -24.90 -16.89 -3.94
C LYS A 283 -24.14 -17.83 -2.99
N ARG A 284 -23.72 -19.01 -3.46
CA ARG A 284 -22.96 -19.98 -2.66
C ARG A 284 -21.57 -19.48 -2.26
N ILE A 285 -20.96 -18.59 -3.07
CA ILE A 285 -19.66 -17.95 -2.80
C ILE A 285 -19.78 -16.68 -1.92
N GLY A 286 -20.97 -16.43 -1.33
CA GLY A 286 -21.15 -15.38 -0.32
C GLY A 286 -21.71 -14.07 -0.85
N VAL A 287 -22.13 -14.01 -2.12
CA VAL A 287 -22.93 -12.87 -2.61
C VAL A 287 -24.38 -13.10 -2.18
N VAL A 288 -24.68 -12.92 -0.90
CA VAL A 288 -26.02 -13.17 -0.32
C VAL A 288 -26.82 -11.89 -0.11
N GLN A 289 -26.19 -10.72 -0.27
CA GLN A 289 -26.83 -9.42 -0.04
C GLN A 289 -28.07 -9.25 -0.91
N ASP A 290 -29.23 -9.00 -0.29
CA ASP A 290 -30.51 -8.79 -0.98
C ASP A 290 -30.43 -7.62 -1.97
N SER A 291 -29.62 -6.60 -1.66
CA SER A 291 -29.37 -5.46 -2.56
C SER A 291 -28.83 -5.87 -3.93
N CYS A 292 -28.11 -6.99 -4.02
CA CYS A 292 -27.53 -7.50 -5.26
C CYS A 292 -28.52 -8.31 -6.11
N TRP A 293 -29.55 -8.88 -5.49
CA TRP A 293 -30.53 -9.78 -6.11
C TRP A 293 -31.91 -9.15 -6.34
N ASN A 294 -32.21 -8.06 -5.64
CA ASN A 294 -33.42 -7.26 -5.85
C ASN A 294 -33.27 -6.30 -7.04
N ASP A 295 -34.27 -5.46 -7.30
CA ASP A 295 -34.25 -4.47 -8.40
C ASP A 295 -33.10 -3.46 -8.31
N LYS A 296 -32.65 -3.14 -7.09
CA LYS A 296 -31.47 -2.30 -6.83
C LYS A 296 -30.19 -2.87 -7.47
N GLY A 297 -30.09 -4.19 -7.56
CA GLY A 297 -28.95 -4.92 -8.15
C GLY A 297 -29.06 -5.13 -9.66
N LYS A 298 -30.16 -4.72 -10.30
CA LYS A 298 -30.39 -4.91 -11.75
C LYS A 298 -29.24 -4.34 -12.59
N LYS A 299 -28.77 -3.15 -12.24
CA LYS A 299 -27.66 -2.46 -12.93
C LYS A 299 -26.34 -3.24 -12.86
N TRP A 300 -26.05 -3.87 -11.71
CA TRP A 300 -24.89 -4.73 -11.56
C TRP A 300 -25.01 -6.01 -12.39
N ARG A 301 -26.17 -6.68 -12.36
CA ARG A 301 -26.44 -7.90 -13.15
C ARG A 301 -26.39 -7.65 -14.66
N ILE A 302 -26.76 -6.45 -15.09
CA ILE A 302 -26.64 -5.99 -16.49
C ILE A 302 -25.16 -5.75 -16.88
N GLY A 303 -24.29 -5.40 -15.93
CA GLY A 303 -22.86 -5.19 -16.18
C GLY A 303 -22.41 -3.73 -16.29
N THR A 304 -23.29 -2.75 -16.04
CA THR A 304 -22.93 -1.32 -16.01
C THR A 304 -22.23 -0.89 -14.72
N ARG A 305 -22.37 -1.70 -13.67
CA ARG A 305 -21.74 -1.51 -12.37
C ARG A 305 -20.92 -2.72 -11.99
N SER A 306 -19.86 -2.48 -11.23
CA SER A 306 -19.06 -3.50 -10.57
C SER A 306 -19.49 -3.64 -9.12
N TRP A 307 -19.47 -4.87 -8.62
CA TRP A 307 -19.69 -5.15 -7.21
C TRP A 307 -18.34 -5.42 -6.55
N THR A 308 -18.09 -4.79 -5.41
CA THR A 308 -16.92 -5.05 -4.57
C THR A 308 -17.39 -5.49 -3.21
N GLY A 309 -17.00 -6.69 -2.81
CA GLY A 309 -17.39 -7.23 -1.52
C GLY A 309 -16.49 -8.37 -1.09
N VAL A 310 -16.83 -8.98 0.03
CA VAL A 310 -16.08 -10.08 0.61
C VAL A 310 -16.74 -11.40 0.21
N LEU A 311 -15.96 -12.32 -0.35
CA LEU A 311 -16.43 -13.67 -0.66
C LEU A 311 -16.25 -14.60 0.54
N SER A 312 -17.15 -15.57 0.64
CA SER A 312 -17.12 -16.61 1.67
C SER A 312 -17.47 -17.97 1.10
N ARG A 313 -16.97 -19.04 1.74
CA ARG A 313 -17.36 -20.42 1.46
C ARG A 313 -18.33 -20.91 2.51
N GLU A 314 -19.31 -21.71 2.10
CA GLU A 314 -20.19 -22.45 3.00
C GLU A 314 -19.42 -23.64 3.61
N ILE A 315 -19.58 -23.85 4.91
CA ILE A 315 -19.08 -25.03 5.63
C ILE A 315 -20.28 -25.76 6.19
N GLN A 316 -20.37 -27.06 5.89
CA GLN A 316 -21.38 -27.93 6.49
C GLN A 316 -20.90 -28.34 7.88
N THR A 317 -21.33 -27.62 8.90
CA THR A 317 -21.31 -28.09 10.29
C THR A 317 -22.46 -29.09 10.45
N GLY A 318 -22.23 -30.23 11.12
CA GLY A 318 -23.19 -31.34 11.25
C GLY A 318 -24.49 -31.03 12.00
N GLN A 319 -24.79 -29.76 12.29
CA GLN A 319 -26.07 -29.29 12.82
C GLN A 319 -26.92 -28.81 11.64
N GLN A 320 -28.07 -29.46 11.44
CA GLN A 320 -28.85 -29.43 10.18
C GLN A 320 -29.42 -28.06 9.78
N ASP A 321 -29.37 -27.02 10.62
CA ASP A 321 -30.02 -25.73 10.37
C ASP A 321 -29.11 -24.48 10.39
N GLN A 322 -27.80 -24.60 10.63
CA GLN A 322 -26.87 -23.44 10.61
C GLN A 322 -25.80 -23.54 9.53
N VAL A 323 -25.89 -22.66 8.53
CA VAL A 323 -24.87 -22.51 7.47
C VAL A 323 -23.77 -21.57 7.95
N ASP A 324 -22.69 -22.12 8.50
CA ASP A 324 -21.48 -21.35 8.80
C ASP A 324 -20.74 -20.96 7.50
N ARG A 325 -20.20 -19.74 7.46
CA ARG A 325 -19.50 -19.19 6.29
C ARG A 325 -18.10 -18.74 6.65
N LYS A 326 -17.08 -19.30 5.98
CA LYS A 326 -15.69 -18.84 6.12
C LYS A 326 -15.37 -17.77 5.09
N MET A 327 -14.86 -16.63 5.54
CA MET A 327 -14.36 -15.59 4.65
C MET A 327 -13.13 -16.05 3.85
N ILE A 328 -13.17 -15.88 2.53
CA ILE A 328 -12.05 -16.14 1.61
C ILE A 328 -11.23 -14.86 1.41
N GLY A 329 -11.89 -13.76 1.04
CA GLY A 329 -11.24 -12.48 0.80
C GLY A 329 -12.07 -11.50 -0.05
N PRO A 330 -11.63 -10.24 -0.17
CA PRO A 330 -12.29 -9.24 -1.00
C PRO A 330 -12.16 -9.57 -2.50
N CYS A 331 -13.24 -9.40 -3.25
CA CYS A 331 -13.33 -9.64 -4.68
C CYS A 331 -14.13 -8.53 -5.38
N THR A 332 -13.73 -8.21 -6.61
CA THR A 332 -14.50 -7.37 -7.53
C THR A 332 -15.14 -8.24 -8.60
N ILE A 333 -16.46 -8.16 -8.75
CA ILE A 333 -17.24 -8.94 -9.71
C ILE A 333 -17.80 -8.02 -10.79
N LEU A 334 -17.54 -8.39 -12.05
CA LEU A 334 -17.99 -7.65 -13.23
C LEU A 334 -18.73 -8.59 -14.19
N TRP A 335 -19.96 -8.22 -14.55
CA TRP A 335 -20.73 -8.90 -15.58
C TRP A 335 -20.40 -8.33 -16.96
N ASN A 336 -20.40 -9.18 -17.98
CA ASN A 336 -20.36 -8.74 -19.36
C ASN A 336 -21.76 -8.26 -19.79
N PRO A 337 -21.91 -6.99 -20.23
CA PRO A 337 -23.17 -6.52 -20.78
C PRO A 337 -23.53 -7.26 -22.08
N GLU A 338 -24.83 -7.38 -22.35
CA GLU A 338 -25.37 -7.85 -23.63
C GLU A 338 -26.28 -6.76 -24.21
N PRO A 339 -26.38 -6.68 -25.55
CA PRO A 339 -27.28 -5.73 -26.18
C PRO A 339 -28.73 -6.07 -25.84
N PRO A 340 -29.63 -5.07 -25.77
CA PRO A 340 -31.06 -5.34 -25.66
C PRO A 340 -31.51 -6.11 -26.90
N THR A 341 -31.86 -7.38 -26.72
CA THR A 341 -32.35 -8.24 -27.81
C THR A 341 -33.66 -7.65 -28.35
N GLN A 342 -33.76 -7.45 -29.66
CA GLN A 342 -35.04 -7.25 -30.34
C GLN A 342 -35.84 -8.56 -30.23
N ASP A 343 -37.15 -8.47 -29.94
CA ASP A 343 -38.06 -9.54 -29.49
C ASP A 343 -38.24 -10.78 -30.41
N ASN A 344 -37.42 -10.99 -31.44
CA ASN A 344 -37.64 -12.00 -32.49
C ASN A 344 -36.52 -13.06 -32.64
N GLN A 345 -35.77 -13.41 -31.60
CA GLN A 345 -34.97 -14.64 -31.61
C GLN A 345 -35.25 -15.52 -30.40
N GLU A 346 -36.10 -16.52 -30.60
CA GLU A 346 -36.37 -17.60 -29.67
C GLU A 346 -35.09 -18.28 -29.15
N LEU A 347 -34.97 -18.38 -27.83
CA LEU A 347 -34.38 -19.51 -27.08
C LEU A 347 -32.92 -19.94 -27.41
N LYS A 348 -32.02 -19.03 -27.81
CA LYS A 348 -30.58 -19.29 -27.58
C LYS A 348 -30.30 -19.14 -26.09
N GLN A 349 -30.11 -20.27 -25.40
CA GLN A 349 -29.73 -20.38 -23.99
C GLN A 349 -28.76 -19.25 -23.59
N GLU A 350 -29.23 -18.25 -22.82
CA GLU A 350 -28.43 -17.06 -22.46
C GLU A 350 -27.17 -17.45 -21.68
N SER A 351 -26.05 -17.55 -22.39
CA SER A 351 -24.74 -17.80 -21.82
C SER A 351 -24.10 -16.48 -21.41
N ARG A 352 -24.04 -16.23 -20.11
CA ARG A 352 -23.43 -15.02 -19.54
C ARG A 352 -21.95 -15.25 -19.25
N GLN A 353 -21.21 -14.15 -19.15
CA GLN A 353 -19.79 -14.14 -18.78
C GLN A 353 -19.55 -13.19 -17.62
N VAL A 354 -18.77 -13.63 -16.64
CA VAL A 354 -18.46 -12.87 -15.42
C VAL A 354 -16.97 -12.92 -15.14
N PHE A 355 -16.39 -11.78 -14.78
CA PHE A 355 -15.03 -11.67 -14.25
C PHE A 355 -15.04 -11.52 -12.74
N LEU A 356 -14.31 -12.41 -12.07
CA LEU A 356 -14.03 -12.38 -10.64
C LEU A 356 -12.58 -11.94 -10.44
N ARG A 357 -12.36 -10.80 -9.80
CA ARG A 357 -11.01 -10.27 -9.52
C ARG A 357 -10.71 -10.36 -8.03
N ILE A 358 -9.77 -11.23 -7.66
CA ILE A 358 -9.39 -11.50 -6.28
C ILE A 358 -7.88 -11.33 -6.07
N HIS A 359 -7.50 -11.04 -4.84
CA HIS A 359 -6.11 -11.02 -4.42
C HIS A 359 -5.44 -12.41 -4.58
N PRO A 360 -4.19 -12.50 -5.06
CA PRO A 360 -3.57 -13.77 -5.43
C PRO A 360 -3.33 -14.75 -4.27
N SER A 361 -3.26 -14.28 -3.02
CA SER A 361 -3.19 -15.17 -1.85
C SER A 361 -4.45 -16.01 -1.63
N ALA A 362 -5.62 -15.48 -2.01
CA ALA A 362 -6.92 -16.16 -1.89
C ALA A 362 -7.37 -16.81 -3.20
N PHE A 363 -6.64 -16.59 -4.30
CA PHE A 363 -6.99 -17.09 -5.63
C PHE A 363 -7.12 -18.62 -5.68
N LEU A 364 -6.16 -19.35 -5.11
CA LEU A 364 -6.15 -20.82 -5.20
C LEU A 364 -7.34 -21.44 -4.45
N GLU A 365 -7.67 -20.87 -3.29
CA GLU A 365 -8.84 -21.28 -2.51
C GLU A 365 -10.13 -21.02 -3.30
N LEU A 366 -10.33 -19.81 -3.79
CA LEU A 366 -11.51 -19.48 -4.60
C LEU A 366 -11.62 -20.33 -5.88
N PHE A 367 -10.51 -20.57 -6.57
CA PHE A 367 -10.50 -21.35 -7.81
C PHE A 367 -10.91 -22.80 -7.56
N ASN A 368 -10.45 -23.41 -6.46
CA ASN A 368 -10.82 -24.78 -6.09
C ASN A 368 -12.30 -24.86 -5.66
N GLU A 369 -12.80 -23.88 -4.91
CA GLU A 369 -14.23 -23.83 -4.55
C GLU A 369 -15.12 -23.68 -5.79
N LEU A 370 -14.77 -22.78 -6.71
CA LEU A 370 -15.45 -22.62 -7.99
C LEU A 370 -15.48 -23.93 -8.78
N LEU A 371 -14.35 -24.63 -8.87
CA LEU A 371 -14.28 -25.92 -9.55
C LEU A 371 -15.23 -26.97 -8.97
N SER A 372 -15.34 -27.01 -7.63
CA SER A 372 -16.27 -27.92 -6.94
C SER A 372 -17.72 -27.57 -7.23
N LEU A 373 -18.09 -26.29 -7.10
CA LEU A 373 -19.45 -25.82 -7.31
C LEU A 373 -19.91 -25.99 -8.76
N ILE A 374 -19.04 -25.71 -9.72
CA ILE A 374 -19.35 -25.82 -11.15
C ILE A 374 -19.61 -27.27 -11.58
N LYS A 375 -18.96 -28.24 -10.94
CA LYS A 375 -19.22 -29.67 -11.19
C LYS A 375 -20.59 -30.13 -10.67
N GLN A 376 -21.12 -29.45 -9.65
CA GLN A 376 -22.43 -29.77 -9.06
C GLN A 376 -23.59 -29.16 -9.86
N GLU A 377 -23.32 -28.17 -10.70
CA GLU A 377 -24.33 -27.44 -11.47
C GLU A 377 -24.62 -28.11 -12.84
N ASN A 378 -25.90 -28.33 -13.12
CA ASN A 378 -26.41 -28.78 -14.42
C ASN A 378 -27.32 -27.68 -15.01
N PRO A 379 -27.07 -27.15 -16.24
CA PRO A 379 -25.98 -27.44 -17.17
C PRO A 379 -24.61 -26.94 -16.70
N ARG A 380 -23.55 -27.66 -17.09
CA ARG A 380 -22.18 -27.42 -16.62
C ARG A 380 -21.66 -26.03 -17.01
N LEU A 381 -21.13 -25.31 -16.02
CA LEU A 381 -20.43 -24.03 -16.22
C LEU A 381 -18.94 -24.27 -16.53
N TYR A 382 -18.24 -23.23 -16.99
CA TYR A 382 -16.80 -23.27 -17.28
C TYR A 382 -16.08 -22.12 -16.59
N ILE A 383 -14.86 -22.38 -16.11
CA ILE A 383 -13.96 -21.32 -15.62
C ILE A 383 -12.65 -21.27 -16.39
N GLU A 384 -12.07 -20.07 -16.44
CA GLU A 384 -10.77 -19.80 -17.05
C GLU A 384 -9.90 -18.94 -16.14
N ASP A 385 -8.64 -19.32 -16.01
CA ASP A 385 -7.62 -18.54 -15.29
C ASP A 385 -7.05 -17.43 -16.19
N LEU A 386 -7.40 -16.17 -15.95
CA LEU A 386 -6.98 -15.03 -16.77
C LEU A 386 -5.83 -14.22 -16.14
N ARG A 387 -5.13 -14.75 -15.13
CA ARG A 387 -4.03 -14.08 -14.41
C ARG A 387 -2.94 -13.48 -15.30
N PHE A 388 -2.66 -14.10 -16.45
CA PHE A 388 -1.59 -13.69 -17.35
C PHE A 388 -2.09 -13.07 -18.67
N GLU A 389 -3.41 -12.98 -18.84
CA GLU A 389 -4.05 -12.35 -20.01
C GLU A 389 -4.47 -10.91 -19.73
N ILE A 390 -5.00 -10.65 -18.52
CA ILE A 390 -5.50 -9.34 -18.12
C ILE A 390 -4.59 -8.79 -17.02
N GLY A 391 -4.06 -7.59 -17.24
CA GLY A 391 -3.38 -6.83 -16.21
C GLY A 391 -4.22 -5.64 -15.76
N SER A 392 -3.81 -5.03 -14.64
CA SER A 392 -4.44 -3.82 -14.13
C SER A 392 -3.46 -2.80 -13.60
N LEU A 393 -3.91 -1.54 -13.63
CA LEU A 393 -3.25 -0.38 -13.03
C LEU A 393 -4.27 0.37 -12.17
N ASP A 394 -3.86 0.73 -10.96
CA ASP A 394 -4.72 1.50 -10.05
C ASP A 394 -4.19 2.93 -9.95
N LEU A 395 -5.10 3.90 -9.97
CA LEU A 395 -4.79 5.32 -9.83
C LEU A 395 -5.64 5.94 -8.74
N THR A 396 -5.02 6.75 -7.90
CA THR A 396 -5.73 7.55 -6.88
C THR A 396 -5.18 8.97 -6.82
N GLY A 397 -5.99 9.86 -6.24
CA GLY A 397 -5.68 11.28 -6.09
C GLY A 397 -6.37 12.16 -7.15
N PRO A 398 -6.40 13.48 -6.93
CA PRO A 398 -7.20 14.41 -7.73
C PRO A 398 -6.76 14.55 -9.18
N GLY A 399 -5.50 14.24 -9.50
CA GLY A 399 -4.96 14.25 -10.87
C GLY A 399 -5.09 12.93 -11.62
N SER A 400 -5.81 11.95 -11.07
CA SER A 400 -5.91 10.59 -11.65
C SER A 400 -6.76 10.56 -12.92
N THR A 401 -7.92 11.22 -12.89
CA THR A 401 -8.84 11.43 -14.02
C THR A 401 -8.16 12.17 -15.17
N GLU A 402 -7.54 13.32 -14.88
CA GLU A 402 -6.79 14.13 -15.85
C GLU A 402 -5.72 13.30 -16.58
N ALA A 403 -4.94 12.52 -15.82
CA ALA A 403 -3.90 11.66 -16.39
C ALA A 403 -4.49 10.55 -17.28
N LEU A 404 -5.62 9.94 -16.88
CA LEU A 404 -6.28 8.92 -17.67
C LEU A 404 -6.88 9.49 -18.96
N LEU A 405 -7.54 10.64 -18.90
CA LEU A 405 -8.14 11.32 -20.07
C LEU A 405 -7.10 11.67 -21.13
N ALA A 406 -5.94 12.17 -20.69
CA ALA A 406 -4.87 12.53 -21.62
C ALA A 406 -4.23 11.31 -22.31
N ILE A 407 -4.23 10.14 -21.68
CA ILE A 407 -3.53 8.95 -22.16
C ILE A 407 -4.46 8.01 -22.91
N LEU A 408 -5.70 7.85 -22.45
CA LEU A 408 -6.68 6.94 -23.02
C LEU A 408 -7.50 7.67 -24.08
N ARG A 409 -6.96 7.75 -25.30
CA ARG A 409 -7.72 8.26 -26.46
C ARG A 409 -8.52 7.14 -27.12
N PRO A 410 -9.85 7.28 -27.25
CA PRO A 410 -10.70 6.31 -27.92
C PRO A 410 -10.21 5.99 -29.34
N TYR A 411 -10.36 4.73 -29.73
CA TYR A 411 -10.07 4.28 -31.09
C TYR A 411 -11.24 4.68 -32.02
N PRO A 412 -11.01 5.42 -33.11
CA PRO A 412 -12.08 5.83 -34.01
C PRO A 412 -12.58 4.61 -34.79
N VAL A 413 -13.79 4.16 -34.49
CA VAL A 413 -14.52 3.17 -35.29
C VAL A 413 -15.27 3.93 -36.39
N LYS A 414 -15.18 3.45 -37.64
CA LYS A 414 -15.63 4.21 -38.82
C LYS A 414 -17.15 4.21 -39.03
N ASP A 415 -17.90 3.31 -38.41
CA ASP A 415 -19.35 3.22 -38.50
C ASP A 415 -19.89 2.61 -37.20
N GLU A 416 -20.66 3.38 -36.43
CA GLU A 416 -21.87 2.99 -35.67
C GLU A 416 -22.26 4.07 -34.64
N THR A 417 -23.56 4.09 -34.33
CA THR A 417 -24.35 5.14 -33.70
C THR A 417 -23.88 5.55 -32.30
N LYS A 418 -23.85 6.87 -32.05
CA LYS A 418 -23.47 7.51 -30.79
C LYS A 418 -24.22 6.97 -29.58
N THR A 419 -23.55 6.19 -28.74
CA THR A 419 -23.56 6.29 -27.26
C THR A 419 -22.42 5.44 -26.72
N ASP A 420 -21.19 5.89 -26.97
CA ASP A 420 -20.02 5.14 -26.58
C ASP A 420 -19.56 5.59 -25.19
N HIS A 421 -19.33 4.66 -24.27
CA HIS A 421 -18.66 4.92 -22.97
C HIS A 421 -17.41 5.83 -23.09
N ALA A 422 -16.79 5.88 -24.28
CA ALA A 422 -15.75 6.80 -24.68
C ALA A 422 -16.13 8.29 -24.60
N GLU A 423 -17.32 8.69 -25.06
CA GLU A 423 -17.80 10.08 -25.01
C GLU A 423 -18.10 10.51 -23.57
N ILE A 424 -18.70 9.62 -22.78
CA ILE A 424 -18.93 9.83 -21.34
C ILE A 424 -17.58 10.07 -20.67
N PHE A 425 -16.60 9.21 -20.94
CA PHE A 425 -15.26 9.34 -20.39
C PHE A 425 -14.61 10.68 -20.79
N GLN A 426 -14.62 11.06 -22.08
CA GLN A 426 -14.09 12.35 -22.52
C GLN A 426 -14.79 13.55 -21.85
N GLY A 427 -16.09 13.42 -21.57
CA GLY A 427 -16.89 14.39 -20.83
C GLY A 427 -16.52 14.58 -19.37
N LEU A 428 -15.71 13.70 -18.79
CA LEU A 428 -15.23 13.82 -17.39
C LEU A 428 -14.02 14.74 -17.25
N ALA A 429 -13.68 15.52 -18.28
CA ALA A 429 -12.67 16.56 -18.19
C ALA A 429 -13.05 17.57 -17.08
N GLY A 430 -12.15 17.78 -16.12
CA GLY A 430 -12.39 18.62 -14.95
C GLY A 430 -12.84 17.87 -13.69
N LEU A 431 -13.20 16.59 -13.79
CA LEU A 431 -13.52 15.79 -12.61
C LEU A 431 -12.28 15.61 -11.73
N THR A 432 -12.30 16.10 -10.49
CA THR A 432 -11.17 15.98 -9.57
C THR A 432 -11.19 14.65 -8.80
N ASN A 433 -12.32 14.28 -8.19
CA ASN A 433 -12.41 13.06 -7.38
C ASN A 433 -13.28 12.00 -8.05
N ALA A 434 -12.73 10.79 -8.25
CA ALA A 434 -13.46 9.66 -8.83
C ALA A 434 -14.64 9.16 -7.97
N ALA A 435 -14.67 9.49 -6.66
CA ALA A 435 -15.74 9.06 -5.76
C ALA A 435 -17.09 9.79 -5.97
N THR A 436 -17.09 10.90 -6.71
CA THR A 436 -18.33 11.61 -7.09
C THR A 436 -19.14 10.82 -8.12
N LEU A 437 -18.50 9.91 -8.85
CA LEU A 437 -19.17 9.02 -9.78
C LEU A 437 -20.07 8.03 -9.05
N PRO A 438 -21.09 7.47 -9.73
CA PRO A 438 -21.91 6.41 -9.17
C PRO A 438 -21.05 5.24 -8.66
N ALA A 439 -21.43 4.66 -7.53
CA ALA A 439 -20.67 3.59 -6.90
C ALA A 439 -20.48 2.40 -7.86
N GLY A 440 -19.21 2.03 -8.08
CA GLY A 440 -18.83 0.90 -8.92
C GLY A 440 -19.01 1.14 -10.42
N ALA A 441 -19.13 2.40 -10.88
CA ALA A 441 -19.34 2.70 -12.30
C ALA A 441 -18.27 2.07 -13.20
N VAL A 442 -18.73 1.49 -14.32
CA VAL A 442 -17.89 0.79 -15.30
C VAL A 442 -17.98 1.50 -16.65
N LEU A 443 -16.83 1.77 -17.26
CA LEU A 443 -16.73 2.28 -18.63
C LEU A 443 -15.81 1.36 -19.43
N GLY A 444 -16.33 0.71 -20.46
CA GLY A 444 -15.55 -0.16 -21.34
C GLY A 444 -15.54 0.37 -22.76
N PHE A 445 -14.35 0.56 -23.33
CA PHE A 445 -14.18 1.02 -24.71
C PHE A 445 -12.80 0.62 -25.26
N SER A 446 -12.60 0.79 -26.57
CA SER A 446 -11.32 0.53 -27.22
C SER A 446 -10.48 1.80 -27.34
N VAL A 447 -9.18 1.68 -27.10
CA VAL A 447 -8.23 2.79 -27.02
C VAL A 447 -7.12 2.62 -28.05
N GLN A 448 -6.56 3.74 -28.50
CA GLN A 448 -5.35 3.76 -29.33
C GLN A 448 -4.10 3.43 -28.50
N ASP A 449 -3.01 3.01 -29.15
CA ASP A 449 -1.71 2.87 -28.48
C ASP A 449 -1.23 4.24 -27.96
N PRO A 450 -1.07 4.42 -26.63
CA PRO A 450 -0.71 5.70 -26.03
C PRO A 450 0.68 6.19 -26.46
N ARG A 451 1.53 5.33 -27.05
CA ARG A 451 2.87 5.71 -27.53
C ARG A 451 2.85 6.55 -28.79
N LEU A 452 1.77 6.50 -29.57
CA LEU A 452 1.62 7.29 -30.80
C LEU A 452 1.66 8.80 -30.53
N GLN A 453 1.23 9.20 -29.34
CA GLN A 453 1.18 10.59 -28.89
C GLN A 453 2.27 10.93 -27.88
N TYR A 454 3.20 10.02 -27.58
CA TYR A 454 4.28 10.29 -26.64
C TYR A 454 5.28 11.33 -27.21
N PRO A 455 5.67 12.37 -26.45
CA PRO A 455 5.39 12.59 -25.02
C PRO A 455 3.96 13.13 -24.77
N PRO A 456 3.28 12.64 -23.71
CA PRO A 456 1.93 13.09 -23.40
C PRO A 456 1.94 14.59 -23.03
N ARG A 457 0.93 15.32 -23.51
CA ARG A 457 0.75 16.74 -23.25
C ARG A 457 -0.30 16.92 -22.16
N ARG A 458 -0.15 17.98 -21.38
CA ARG A 458 -1.14 18.37 -20.37
C ARG A 458 -2.49 18.58 -21.07
N LEU A 459 -3.55 18.09 -20.46
CA LEU A 459 -4.92 18.37 -20.87
C LEU A 459 -5.27 19.78 -20.43
N GLU A 460 -5.75 20.61 -21.36
CA GLU A 460 -6.40 21.88 -21.00
C GLU A 460 -7.78 21.53 -20.44
N VAL A 461 -7.98 21.82 -19.16
CA VAL A 461 -9.25 21.58 -18.47
C VAL A 461 -10.07 22.86 -18.61
N PRO A 462 -11.26 22.82 -19.23
CA PRO A 462 -12.15 23.97 -19.22
C PRO A 462 -12.51 24.34 -17.78
N GLU A 463 -12.25 25.58 -17.38
CA GLU A 463 -12.63 26.10 -16.06
C GLU A 463 -13.95 26.90 -16.13
N ASP A 464 -14.58 26.97 -17.31
CA ASP A 464 -15.79 27.74 -17.55
C ASP A 464 -16.96 27.22 -16.69
N PRO A 465 -17.77 28.09 -16.08
CA PRO A 465 -18.87 27.68 -15.20
C PRO A 465 -19.89 26.81 -15.93
N GLU A 466 -20.15 27.08 -17.21
CA GLU A 466 -21.02 26.26 -18.06
C GLU A 466 -20.50 24.83 -18.23
N SER A 467 -19.18 24.67 -18.42
CA SER A 467 -18.56 23.35 -18.56
C SER A 467 -18.64 22.53 -17.27
N GLN A 468 -18.56 23.20 -16.11
CA GLN A 468 -18.74 22.57 -14.80
C GLN A 468 -20.18 22.14 -14.58
N LEU A 469 -21.17 22.96 -14.99
CA LEU A 469 -22.58 22.58 -14.95
C LEU A 469 -22.87 21.39 -15.85
N GLN A 470 -22.34 21.37 -17.08
CA GLN A 470 -22.46 20.22 -17.98
C GLN A 470 -21.83 18.95 -17.39
N LEU A 471 -20.69 19.07 -16.71
CA LEU A 471 -20.07 17.94 -16.01
C LEU A 471 -20.98 17.39 -14.89
N LEU A 472 -21.55 18.28 -14.08
CA LEU A 472 -22.47 17.90 -13.00
C LEU A 472 -23.73 17.22 -13.55
N GLU A 473 -24.31 17.78 -14.61
CA GLU A 473 -25.47 17.20 -15.31
C GLU A 473 -25.16 15.80 -15.85
N ARG A 474 -24.00 15.59 -16.47
CA ARG A 474 -23.55 14.27 -16.95
C ARG A 474 -23.35 13.25 -15.83
N ILE A 475 -22.83 13.67 -14.68
CA ILE A 475 -22.67 12.81 -13.51
C ILE A 475 -24.05 12.41 -12.94
N ALA A 476 -25.02 13.32 -12.97
CA ALA A 476 -26.37 13.09 -12.49
C ALA A 476 -27.20 12.18 -13.41
N SER A 477 -27.19 12.43 -14.73
CA SER A 477 -27.95 11.64 -15.72
C SER A 477 -27.30 10.29 -16.03
N TRP A 478 -25.97 10.17 -15.89
CA TRP A 478 -25.14 8.96 -16.07
C TRP A 478 -25.67 7.99 -17.15
N SER A 479 -25.62 8.42 -18.42
CA SER A 479 -26.11 7.66 -19.59
C SER A 479 -25.29 6.42 -19.95
N ALA A 480 -24.31 6.01 -19.14
CA ALA A 480 -23.53 4.78 -19.37
C ALA A 480 -24.40 3.50 -19.24
N GLU A 481 -25.69 3.66 -18.92
CA GLU A 481 -26.67 2.61 -18.78
C GLU A 481 -27.45 2.36 -20.09
N GLU A 482 -27.32 3.24 -21.08
CA GLU A 482 -28.02 3.20 -22.36
C GLU A 482 -27.13 2.58 -23.46
N ASN A 483 -27.73 1.86 -24.42
CA ASN A 483 -27.06 1.26 -25.59
C ASN A 483 -25.85 0.37 -25.26
N LEU A 484 -26.10 -0.64 -24.43
CA LEU A 484 -25.07 -1.55 -23.95
C LEU A 484 -24.54 -2.47 -25.05
N SER A 485 -23.22 -2.51 -25.21
CA SER A 485 -22.51 -3.47 -26.04
C SER A 485 -21.56 -4.33 -25.19
N PRO A 486 -21.34 -5.60 -25.54
CA PRO A 486 -20.41 -6.46 -24.83
C PRO A 486 -19.01 -5.86 -24.79
N TYR A 487 -18.37 -5.89 -23.62
CA TYR A 487 -17.04 -5.32 -23.47
C TYR A 487 -16.01 -6.15 -24.24
N ALA A 488 -15.32 -5.53 -25.18
CA ALA A 488 -14.34 -6.19 -26.04
C ALA A 488 -13.21 -6.90 -25.26
N ILE A 489 -12.93 -6.54 -24.00
CA ILE A 489 -11.92 -7.25 -23.19
C ILE A 489 -12.36 -8.68 -22.81
N PHE A 490 -13.66 -9.00 -22.84
CA PHE A 490 -14.16 -10.35 -22.53
C PHE A 490 -13.91 -11.34 -23.65
N ASP A 491 -13.88 -10.85 -24.89
CA ASP A 491 -13.53 -11.67 -26.04
C ASP A 491 -12.03 -12.02 -26.05
N ARG A 492 -11.72 -13.25 -26.46
CA ARG A 492 -10.36 -13.78 -26.51
C ARG A 492 -9.61 -13.30 -27.75
N ASP A 493 -10.29 -13.09 -28.86
CA ASP A 493 -9.66 -12.75 -30.14
C ASP A 493 -9.23 -11.29 -30.16
N THR A 494 -10.08 -10.39 -29.69
CA THR A 494 -9.76 -8.97 -29.44
C THR A 494 -8.54 -8.80 -28.51
N ARG A 495 -8.46 -9.56 -27.41
CA ARG A 495 -7.30 -9.51 -26.48
C ARG A 495 -6.00 -9.95 -27.15
N HIS A 496 -6.06 -10.98 -28.00
CA HIS A 496 -4.90 -11.45 -28.75
C HIS A 496 -4.49 -10.46 -29.85
N ALA A 497 -5.45 -9.89 -30.57
CA ALA A 497 -5.22 -8.85 -31.57
C ALA A 497 -4.54 -7.62 -30.95
N ALA A 498 -5.07 -7.14 -29.81
CA ALA A 498 -4.47 -6.04 -29.06
C ALA A 498 -3.03 -6.36 -28.62
N SER A 499 -2.74 -7.62 -28.27
CA SER A 499 -1.38 -8.06 -27.90
C SER A 499 -0.37 -8.05 -29.05
N CYS A 500 -0.81 -7.82 -30.28
CA CYS A 500 0.01 -7.80 -31.50
C CYS A 500 0.36 -6.37 -31.97
N PHE A 501 0.38 -5.37 -31.08
CA PHE A 501 0.77 -3.99 -31.42
C PHE A 501 2.24 -3.85 -31.92
N PRO A 502 2.57 -2.77 -32.65
CA PRO A 502 3.91 -2.56 -33.19
C PRO A 502 5.02 -2.46 -32.14
N SER A 503 6.21 -2.93 -32.50
CA SER A 503 7.37 -2.83 -31.63
C SER A 503 7.81 -1.38 -31.43
N GLN A 504 8.46 -1.07 -30.29
CA GLN A 504 8.97 0.29 -30.01
C GLN A 504 9.86 0.83 -31.15
N LYS A 505 10.67 -0.04 -31.79
CA LYS A 505 11.53 0.35 -32.91
C LYS A 505 10.75 0.79 -34.15
N GLN A 506 9.61 0.18 -34.42
CA GLN A 506 8.74 0.59 -35.54
C GLN A 506 8.12 1.95 -35.28
N ILE A 507 7.65 2.18 -34.04
CA ILE A 507 7.12 3.49 -33.62
C ILE A 507 8.21 4.56 -33.69
N ASP A 508 9.41 4.29 -33.16
CA ASP A 508 10.53 5.23 -33.21
C ASP A 508 10.94 5.56 -34.66
N ARG A 509 10.87 4.58 -35.58
CA ARG A 509 11.09 4.79 -37.01
C ARG A 509 10.01 5.66 -37.65
N ARG A 510 8.74 5.49 -37.26
CA ARG A 510 7.64 6.38 -37.68
C ARG A 510 7.90 7.80 -37.18
N LYS A 511 8.23 7.98 -35.89
CA LYS A 511 8.57 9.29 -35.30
C LYS A 511 9.73 9.97 -35.99
N ALA A 512 10.78 9.22 -36.35
CA ALA A 512 11.94 9.77 -37.05
C ALA A 512 11.64 10.27 -38.48
N LYS A 513 10.57 9.76 -39.11
CA LYS A 513 10.11 10.22 -40.42
C LYS A 513 9.15 11.41 -40.35
N SER A 514 8.49 11.61 -39.21
CA SER A 514 7.54 12.70 -39.00
C SER A 514 8.24 13.99 -38.57
N ALA A 515 7.64 15.13 -38.86
CA ALA A 515 8.17 16.43 -38.44
C ALA A 515 8.18 16.55 -36.89
N PRO A 516 9.16 17.24 -36.29
CA PRO A 516 9.20 17.47 -34.84
C PRO A 516 7.90 18.10 -34.33
N GLY A 517 7.32 17.54 -33.26
CA GLY A 517 6.10 18.07 -32.63
C GLY A 517 4.78 17.55 -33.23
N THR A 518 4.82 16.81 -34.35
CA THR A 518 3.62 16.17 -34.92
C THR A 518 3.29 14.84 -34.24
N THR A 519 2.00 14.57 -34.04
CA THR A 519 1.50 13.30 -33.50
C THR A 519 1.41 12.25 -34.61
N LEU A 520 1.70 10.98 -34.28
CA LEU A 520 1.58 9.90 -35.26
C LEU A 520 0.10 9.59 -35.56
N LYS A 521 -0.23 9.46 -36.84
CA LYS A 521 -1.55 8.99 -37.30
C LYS A 521 -1.65 7.47 -37.17
N LEU A 522 -2.88 6.98 -36.98
CA LEU A 522 -3.22 5.56 -36.94
C LEU A 522 -2.96 4.89 -38.30
N THR A 523 -2.54 3.64 -38.26
CA THR A 523 -2.32 2.78 -39.41
C THR A 523 -2.99 1.43 -39.18
N ALA A 524 -3.24 0.64 -40.24
CA ALA A 524 -3.84 -0.69 -40.11
C ALA A 524 -3.00 -1.66 -39.22
N ASP A 525 -1.71 -1.37 -39.03
CA ASP A 525 -0.82 -2.12 -38.14
C ASP A 525 -1.06 -1.84 -36.64
N ASP A 526 -1.87 -0.82 -36.31
CA ASP A 526 -2.16 -0.40 -34.93
C ASP A 526 -3.54 -0.95 -34.49
N PRO A 527 -3.61 -2.11 -33.79
CA PRO A 527 -4.87 -2.70 -33.37
C PRO A 527 -5.53 -1.91 -32.24
N PRO A 528 -6.88 -1.94 -32.12
CA PRO A 528 -7.59 -1.38 -30.97
C PRO A 528 -7.22 -2.12 -29.67
N ILE A 529 -6.98 -1.36 -28.60
CA ILE A 529 -6.68 -1.92 -27.26
C ILE A 529 -7.96 -1.86 -26.42
N PRO A 530 -8.61 -2.99 -26.11
CA PRO A 530 -9.80 -2.98 -25.26
C PRO A 530 -9.41 -2.66 -23.82
N VAL A 531 -10.10 -1.70 -23.20
CA VAL A 531 -9.91 -1.37 -21.78
C VAL A 531 -11.23 -1.33 -21.04
N ILE A 532 -11.17 -1.57 -19.74
CA ILE A 532 -12.26 -1.28 -18.81
C ILE A 532 -11.72 -0.37 -17.71
N LEU A 533 -12.46 0.69 -17.43
CA LEU A 533 -12.24 1.59 -16.30
C LEU A 533 -13.31 1.33 -15.25
N LEU A 534 -12.86 1.05 -14.02
CA LEU A 534 -13.72 0.92 -12.85
C LEU A 534 -13.49 2.11 -11.94
N ALA A 535 -14.53 2.88 -11.66
CA ALA A 535 -14.52 3.87 -10.61
C ALA A 535 -15.04 3.23 -9.32
N SER A 536 -14.14 2.98 -8.37
CA SER A 536 -14.51 2.48 -7.06
C SER A 536 -14.34 3.57 -6.01
N ARG A 537 -15.27 3.57 -5.06
CA ARG A 537 -15.15 4.33 -3.82
C ARG A 537 -15.29 3.37 -2.66
N THR A 538 -14.55 3.64 -1.61
CA THR A 538 -14.58 2.83 -0.41
C THR A 538 -15.52 3.49 0.59
N ASP A 539 -16.63 2.83 0.92
CA ASP A 539 -17.67 3.39 1.80
C ASP A 539 -17.24 3.51 3.27
N ARG A 540 -16.11 2.89 3.64
CA ARG A 540 -15.71 2.65 5.05
C ARG A 540 -14.53 3.50 5.55
N GLY A 541 -14.04 4.45 4.77
CA GLY A 541 -12.87 5.28 5.12
C GLY A 541 -13.18 6.70 5.55
N THR A 542 -12.28 7.32 6.31
CA THR A 542 -12.38 8.74 6.71
C THR A 542 -12.18 9.69 5.53
N GLN A 543 -11.37 9.29 4.54
CA GLN A 543 -11.19 10.04 3.30
C GLN A 543 -12.01 9.43 2.15
N LYS A 544 -12.84 10.27 1.53
CA LYS A 544 -13.73 9.92 0.41
C LYS A 544 -13.04 9.99 -0.97
N GLN A 545 -11.74 9.68 -1.06
CA GLN A 545 -11.02 9.69 -2.34
C GLN A 545 -11.27 8.39 -3.11
N GLY A 546 -11.71 8.50 -4.36
CA GLY A 546 -11.97 7.35 -5.23
C GLY A 546 -10.70 6.71 -5.81
N ILE A 547 -10.85 5.52 -6.38
CA ILE A 547 -9.80 4.77 -7.07
C ILE A 547 -10.28 4.46 -8.47
N TRP A 548 -9.45 4.74 -9.47
CA TRP A 548 -9.62 4.22 -10.82
C TRP A 548 -8.84 2.93 -10.99
N THR A 549 -9.51 1.84 -11.34
CA THR A 549 -8.87 0.60 -11.76
C THR A 549 -8.99 0.45 -13.28
N LEU A 550 -7.86 0.52 -13.97
CA LEU A 550 -7.75 0.31 -15.41
C LEU A 550 -7.41 -1.15 -15.69
N LEU A 551 -8.28 -1.87 -16.40
CA LEU A 551 -8.06 -3.21 -16.91
C LEU A 551 -7.67 -3.16 -18.37
N ALA A 552 -6.61 -3.86 -18.75
CA ALA A 552 -6.17 -3.98 -20.13
C ALA A 552 -5.42 -5.31 -20.36
N PRO A 553 -5.25 -5.75 -21.62
CA PRO A 553 -4.44 -6.93 -21.92
C PRO A 553 -3.02 -6.82 -21.34
N TRP A 554 -2.50 -7.92 -20.78
CA TRP A 554 -1.26 -7.98 -19.99
C TRP A 554 -0.05 -7.33 -20.69
N LYS A 555 0.10 -7.53 -22.00
CA LYS A 555 1.21 -6.96 -22.78
C LYS A 555 1.09 -5.45 -23.00
N CYS A 556 -0.12 -4.89 -22.98
CA CYS A 556 -0.38 -3.47 -23.22
C CYS A 556 -0.04 -2.62 -21.98
N ILE A 557 -0.13 -3.19 -20.78
CA ILE A 557 0.11 -2.51 -19.50
C ILE A 557 1.45 -1.77 -19.46
N GLN A 558 2.52 -2.35 -20.00
CA GLN A 558 3.83 -1.70 -19.99
C GLN A 558 3.85 -0.36 -20.74
N HIS A 559 3.08 -0.25 -21.82
CA HIS A 559 3.04 0.95 -22.66
C HIS A 559 2.14 2.02 -22.03
N LEU A 560 0.99 1.61 -21.49
CA LEU A 560 0.11 2.47 -20.69
C LEU A 560 0.85 3.05 -19.48
N TRP A 561 1.52 2.19 -18.70
CA TRP A 561 2.33 2.58 -17.54
C TRP A 561 3.38 3.64 -17.89
N TYR A 562 4.12 3.42 -18.98
CA TYR A 562 5.19 4.34 -19.37
C TYR A 562 4.65 5.72 -19.76
N CYS A 563 3.48 5.82 -20.38
CA CYS A 563 2.85 7.11 -20.64
C CYS A 563 2.33 7.76 -19.36
N LEU A 564 1.71 6.98 -18.45
CA LEU A 564 1.15 7.47 -17.17
C LEU A 564 2.20 8.14 -16.29
N VAL A 565 3.33 7.47 -16.01
CA VAL A 565 4.38 8.04 -15.14
C VAL A 565 5.12 9.24 -15.76
N HIS A 566 4.94 9.48 -17.06
CA HIS A 566 5.54 10.59 -17.79
C HIS A 566 4.57 11.75 -18.03
N TYR A 567 3.30 11.62 -17.67
CA TYR A 567 2.29 12.66 -17.81
C TYR A 567 2.62 13.89 -16.93
N PRO A 568 2.55 15.12 -17.47
CA PRO A 568 2.66 16.34 -16.68
C PRO A 568 1.28 16.72 -16.10
N LEU A 569 1.11 16.59 -14.78
CA LEU A 569 -0.13 16.94 -14.09
C LEU A 569 -0.33 18.46 -14.01
N SER A 570 -1.59 18.89 -14.05
CA SER A 570 -2.00 20.29 -13.83
C SER A 570 -1.54 20.86 -12.48
N SER A 571 -1.65 20.07 -11.43
CA SER A 571 -1.19 20.38 -10.07
C SER A 571 0.34 20.45 -9.91
N GLY A 572 1.09 20.11 -10.96
CA GLY A 572 2.54 20.17 -11.01
C GLY A 572 3.21 18.82 -10.77
N GLY A 573 4.26 18.56 -11.55
CA GLY A 573 5.01 17.31 -11.50
C GLY A 573 4.35 16.19 -12.32
N ASN A 574 4.66 14.95 -11.96
CA ASN A 574 4.20 13.76 -12.66
C ASN A 574 3.48 12.82 -11.69
N PRO A 575 2.60 11.92 -12.18
CA PRO A 575 2.05 10.85 -11.36
C PRO A 575 3.18 10.05 -10.72
N ARG A 576 3.11 9.90 -9.40
CA ARG A 576 4.09 9.12 -8.64
C ARG A 576 3.73 7.65 -8.74
N PHE A 577 4.73 6.79 -8.78
CA PHE A 577 4.49 5.35 -8.65
C PHE A 577 4.76 4.92 -7.21
N ALA A 578 4.02 3.92 -6.75
CA ALA A 578 4.07 3.42 -5.39
C ALA A 578 4.12 1.88 -5.38
N GLY A 579 4.65 1.31 -4.30
CA GLY A 579 4.76 -0.13 -4.10
C GLY A 579 3.77 -0.66 -3.08
N LEU A 580 3.96 -1.91 -2.67
CA LEU A 580 3.11 -2.60 -1.70
C LEU A 580 3.04 -1.89 -0.33
N ASN A 581 4.15 -1.34 0.14
CA ASN A 581 4.20 -0.65 1.44
C ASN A 581 3.36 0.63 1.41
N GLU A 582 3.36 1.34 0.30
CA GLU A 582 2.54 2.54 0.14
C GLU A 582 1.05 2.20 -0.06
N ILE A 583 0.70 1.03 -0.61
CA ILE A 583 -0.70 0.54 -0.60
C ILE A 583 -1.16 0.32 0.83
N ARG A 584 -0.34 -0.35 1.66
CA ARG A 584 -0.61 -0.54 3.09
C ARG A 584 -0.75 0.79 3.82
N GLN A 585 0.13 1.74 3.53
CA GLN A 585 0.07 3.10 4.08
C GLN A 585 -1.25 3.79 3.71
N VAL A 586 -1.64 3.78 2.44
CA VAL A 586 -2.87 4.46 1.97
C VAL A 586 -4.11 3.81 2.57
N ALA A 587 -4.18 2.47 2.65
CA ALA A 587 -5.28 1.78 3.33
C ALA A 587 -5.36 2.18 4.81
N PHE A 588 -4.21 2.16 5.51
CA PHE A 588 -4.10 2.58 6.91
C PHE A 588 -4.51 4.04 7.14
N GLU A 589 -4.01 4.99 6.35
CA GLU A 589 -4.33 6.42 6.46
C GLU A 589 -5.82 6.73 6.18
N ARG A 590 -6.49 5.86 5.42
CA ARG A 590 -7.95 5.90 5.19
C ARG A 590 -8.75 5.22 6.29
N GLY A 591 -8.11 4.58 7.26
CA GLY A 591 -8.75 3.77 8.31
C GLY A 591 -9.38 2.48 7.78
N GLN A 592 -8.82 1.90 6.69
CA GLN A 592 -9.33 0.70 6.03
C GLN A 592 -8.40 -0.49 6.26
N THR A 593 -8.99 -1.66 6.42
CA THR A 593 -8.25 -2.92 6.51
C THR A 593 -7.62 -3.28 5.16
N TRP A 594 -6.35 -3.69 5.20
CA TRP A 594 -5.62 -4.14 4.03
C TRP A 594 -5.54 -5.68 3.99
N PHE A 595 -6.03 -6.27 2.89
CA PHE A 595 -5.93 -7.70 2.66
C PHE A 595 -4.57 -8.10 2.07
N PRO A 596 -3.91 -9.19 2.52
CA PRO A 596 -4.37 -10.18 3.50
C PRO A 596 -4.02 -9.87 4.97
N GLY A 597 -3.14 -8.91 5.25
CA GLY A 597 -2.50 -8.76 6.56
C GLY A 597 -3.43 -8.40 7.72
N ASP A 598 -4.50 -7.63 7.46
CA ASP A 598 -5.46 -7.22 8.50
C ASP A 598 -6.68 -8.17 8.61
N PHE A 599 -6.62 -9.34 7.97
CA PHE A 599 -7.71 -10.34 7.95
C PHE A 599 -7.27 -11.68 8.55
N PRO A 600 -6.90 -11.74 9.84
CA PRO A 600 -6.37 -12.96 10.48
C PRO A 600 -7.35 -14.14 10.45
N GLY A 601 -8.67 -13.89 10.43
CA GLY A 601 -9.68 -14.95 10.29
C GLY A 601 -9.81 -15.58 8.90
N THR A 602 -8.97 -15.18 7.93
CA THR A 602 -8.92 -15.79 6.59
C THR A 602 -7.72 -16.70 6.47
N LYS A 603 -7.79 -17.76 5.66
CA LYS A 603 -6.64 -18.65 5.42
C LYS A 603 -5.42 -17.89 4.90
N ALA A 604 -5.64 -16.91 4.04
CA ALA A 604 -4.60 -16.04 3.51
C ALA A 604 -3.97 -15.12 4.57
N GLY A 605 -4.77 -14.54 5.46
CA GLY A 605 -4.28 -13.69 6.54
C GLY A 605 -3.55 -14.49 7.62
N ALA A 606 -4.04 -15.67 7.99
CA ALA A 606 -3.35 -16.59 8.88
C ALA A 606 -1.96 -16.99 8.31
N ALA A 607 -1.88 -17.36 7.03
CA ALA A 607 -0.60 -17.65 6.39
C ALA A 607 0.34 -16.43 6.33
N TRP A 608 -0.21 -15.23 6.18
CA TRP A 608 0.56 -13.98 6.22
C TRP A 608 1.13 -13.69 7.61
N GLU A 609 0.32 -13.86 8.67
CA GLU A 609 0.75 -13.69 10.05
C GLU A 609 1.90 -14.64 10.39
N LEU A 610 1.79 -15.92 10.03
CA LEU A 610 2.81 -16.94 10.32
C LEU A 610 4.15 -16.62 9.64
N GLU A 611 4.11 -16.09 8.41
CA GLU A 611 5.32 -15.63 7.72
C GLU A 611 5.93 -14.42 8.43
N GLU A 612 5.12 -13.41 8.74
CA GLU A 612 5.56 -12.19 9.41
C GLU A 612 6.13 -12.46 10.81
N ARG A 613 5.50 -13.36 11.60
CA ARG A 613 6.01 -13.78 12.92
C ARG A 613 7.39 -14.39 12.79
N ARG A 614 7.62 -15.23 11.77
CA ARG A 614 8.92 -15.83 11.47
C ARG A 614 9.96 -14.78 11.07
N GLU A 615 9.57 -13.80 10.26
CA GLU A 615 10.45 -12.69 9.89
C GLU A 615 10.83 -11.82 11.09
N ARG A 616 9.89 -11.51 11.98
CA ARG A 616 10.16 -10.76 13.22
C ARG A 616 11.06 -11.53 14.17
N ARG A 617 10.81 -12.84 14.36
CA ARG A 617 11.68 -13.72 15.15
C ARG A 617 13.11 -13.73 14.62
N ALA A 618 13.28 -13.98 13.31
CA ALA A 618 14.60 -13.96 12.68
C ALA A 618 15.29 -12.57 12.80
N ALA A 619 14.53 -11.48 12.71
CA ALA A 619 15.07 -10.12 12.88
C ALA A 619 15.51 -9.83 14.33
N TRP A 620 14.84 -10.41 15.31
CA TRP A 620 15.20 -10.30 16.73
C TRP A 620 16.38 -11.20 17.10
N GLU A 621 16.42 -12.43 16.61
CA GLU A 621 17.56 -13.35 16.79
C GLU A 621 18.84 -12.80 16.18
N LYS A 622 18.72 -12.06 15.07
CA LYS A 622 19.85 -11.36 14.45
C LYS A 622 20.43 -10.25 15.31
N ARG A 623 19.68 -9.71 16.28
CA ARG A 623 20.16 -8.68 17.22
C ARG A 623 20.86 -9.34 18.41
N PRO A 624 21.99 -8.79 18.87
CA PRO A 624 22.66 -9.31 20.07
C PRO A 624 21.78 -9.13 21.32
N LYS A 625 22.00 -9.96 22.35
CA LYS A 625 21.19 -10.01 23.58
C LYS A 625 20.94 -8.64 24.23
N SER A 626 21.93 -7.74 24.25
CA SER A 626 21.82 -6.39 24.84
C SER A 626 21.12 -5.35 23.97
N LYS A 627 20.79 -5.66 22.70
CA LYS A 627 20.12 -4.75 21.74
C LYS A 627 18.75 -5.27 21.29
N ARG A 628 18.31 -6.40 21.83
CA ARG A 628 17.00 -6.99 21.59
C ARG A 628 16.14 -6.84 22.84
N THR A 629 14.83 -6.71 22.65
CA THR A 629 13.88 -6.61 23.76
C THR A 629 13.87 -7.91 24.55
N ALA A 630 14.04 -7.82 25.87
CA ALA A 630 13.96 -8.96 26.78
C ALA A 630 12.54 -9.01 27.37
N TRP A 631 11.68 -9.83 26.74
CA TRP A 631 10.26 -9.90 27.11
C TRP A 631 10.02 -10.61 28.44
N GLU A 632 10.84 -11.59 28.80
CA GLU A 632 10.76 -12.33 30.08
C GLU A 632 10.98 -11.42 31.29
N SER A 633 11.86 -10.42 31.16
CA SER A 633 12.19 -9.48 32.24
C SER A 633 11.35 -8.19 32.21
N LEU A 634 10.34 -8.10 31.34
CA LEU A 634 9.50 -6.89 31.23
C LEU A 634 8.64 -6.74 32.48
N ASP A 635 8.70 -5.58 33.14
CA ASP A 635 7.88 -5.26 34.32
C ASP A 635 6.53 -4.65 33.88
N LEU A 636 5.43 -5.33 34.20
CA LEU A 636 4.06 -4.88 33.94
C LEU A 636 3.42 -4.18 35.16
N GLY A 637 4.19 -3.98 36.24
CA GLY A 637 3.72 -3.40 37.49
C GLY A 637 2.87 -4.37 38.32
N GLY A 638 2.72 -4.05 39.61
CA GLY A 638 2.05 -4.94 40.57
C GLY A 638 2.84 -6.25 40.85
N GLY A 639 4.14 -6.28 40.56
CA GLY A 639 4.97 -7.49 40.70
C GLY A 639 4.85 -8.49 39.54
N ARG A 640 4.09 -8.16 38.48
CA ARG A 640 3.96 -8.98 37.28
C ARG A 640 5.17 -8.77 36.36
N LYS A 641 5.84 -9.86 36.00
CA LYS A 641 6.96 -9.86 35.06
C LYS A 641 6.66 -10.76 33.86
N GLY A 642 7.19 -10.38 32.70
CA GLY A 642 6.99 -11.11 31.45
C GLY A 642 6.02 -10.41 30.51
N GLU A 643 6.13 -10.74 29.23
CA GLU A 643 5.18 -10.30 28.19
C GLU A 643 3.98 -11.26 28.15
N ILE A 644 2.76 -10.70 28.00
CA ILE A 644 1.55 -11.50 27.82
C ILE A 644 1.50 -12.01 26.38
N GLY A 645 1.58 -13.34 26.19
CA GLY A 645 1.69 -14.00 24.88
C GLY A 645 3.06 -13.82 24.20
N ASP A 646 3.17 -14.14 22.91
CA ASP A 646 4.40 -13.99 22.14
C ASP A 646 4.59 -12.52 21.69
N GLY A 647 5.74 -11.93 22.00
CA GLY A 647 6.11 -10.58 21.57
C GLY A 647 6.31 -10.45 20.06
N PHE A 648 6.51 -11.55 19.33
CA PHE A 648 6.65 -11.56 17.86
C PHE A 648 5.32 -11.53 17.11
N ALA A 649 4.23 -11.84 17.81
CA ALA A 649 2.99 -12.30 17.22
C ALA A 649 1.76 -11.53 17.68
N SER A 650 0.71 -11.65 16.88
CA SER A 650 -0.64 -11.35 17.32
C SER A 650 -1.31 -12.68 17.68
N ASP A 651 -1.11 -13.14 18.92
CA ASP A 651 -1.52 -14.48 19.38
C ASP A 651 -3.02 -14.57 19.66
N PHE A 652 -3.81 -14.57 18.58
CA PHE A 652 -5.25 -14.83 18.67
C PHE A 652 -5.56 -16.21 19.29
N GLU A 653 -4.64 -17.16 19.21
CA GLU A 653 -4.78 -18.49 19.82
C GLU A 653 -4.91 -18.42 21.35
N LEU A 654 -4.21 -17.48 22.00
CA LEU A 654 -4.31 -17.26 23.45
C LEU A 654 -5.69 -16.75 23.87
N LEU A 655 -6.35 -15.97 23.01
CA LEU A 655 -7.67 -15.39 23.32
C LEU A 655 -8.76 -16.45 23.43
N PHE A 656 -8.64 -17.53 22.64
CA PHE A 656 -9.65 -18.59 22.54
C PHE A 656 -9.26 -19.86 23.33
N SER A 657 -8.00 -20.01 23.75
CA SER A 657 -7.54 -21.18 24.52
C SER A 657 -7.86 -21.10 26.02
N ALA A 658 -8.35 -19.97 26.53
CA ALA A 658 -8.65 -19.77 27.95
C ALA A 658 -9.81 -20.64 28.48
N GLY A 659 -10.50 -21.42 27.63
CA GLY A 659 -11.54 -22.37 28.02
C GLY A 659 -11.04 -23.79 28.34
N ASP A 660 -9.83 -24.17 27.93
CA ASP A 660 -9.32 -25.55 28.06
C ASP A 660 -8.53 -25.79 29.37
N SER A 661 -8.32 -24.76 30.19
CA SER A 661 -7.45 -24.83 31.37
C SER A 661 -8.11 -25.38 32.64
N GLN A 662 -9.33 -25.95 32.57
CA GLN A 662 -10.04 -26.49 33.76
C GLN A 662 -9.96 -28.01 33.93
N THR A 663 -9.21 -28.76 33.11
CA THR A 663 -9.18 -30.24 33.19
C THR A 663 -7.78 -30.89 33.24
N SER A 664 -6.75 -30.19 33.70
CA SER A 664 -5.41 -30.80 33.82
C SER A 664 -4.54 -30.25 34.96
N GLU A 665 -5.10 -30.11 36.16
CA GLU A 665 -4.30 -29.97 37.37
C GLU A 665 -4.79 -30.92 38.46
N GLU A 666 -4.57 -32.22 38.26
CA GLU A 666 -4.35 -33.17 39.37
C GLU A 666 -3.35 -34.23 38.89
N ASN A 667 -2.40 -34.57 39.76
CA ASN A 667 -1.26 -35.47 39.61
C ASN A 667 0.02 -34.84 39.04
N ASN A 668 0.84 -34.32 39.96
CA ASN A 668 2.27 -34.64 39.99
C ASN A 668 2.84 -34.37 41.38
N THR A 669 2.89 -35.42 42.19
CA THR A 669 3.87 -35.56 43.27
C THR A 669 4.87 -36.66 42.92
N GLU A 670 6.10 -36.45 43.35
CA GLU A 670 7.24 -37.40 43.47
C GLU A 670 8.27 -37.46 42.31
N SER A 671 9.33 -36.66 42.51
CA SER A 671 10.73 -37.06 42.73
C SER A 671 11.26 -38.37 42.11
N ALA A 672 12.31 -38.23 41.29
CA ALA A 672 13.70 -38.64 41.59
C ALA A 672 14.45 -39.24 40.38
N MET A 673 15.65 -38.67 40.13
CA MET A 673 16.86 -39.24 39.50
C MET A 673 16.73 -39.98 38.17
N ASP A 674 17.37 -39.45 37.12
CA ASP A 674 17.62 -40.20 35.89
C ASP A 674 19.11 -40.31 35.58
N VAL A 675 19.49 -41.56 35.31
CA VAL A 675 20.82 -42.08 34.99
C VAL A 675 20.93 -42.16 33.47
N ASP A 676 22.13 -41.87 32.93
CA ASP A 676 22.45 -42.02 31.51
C ASP A 676 22.16 -43.43 30.97
N GLN A 677 21.48 -43.54 29.83
CA GLN A 677 21.67 -44.66 28.91
C GLN A 677 21.37 -44.29 27.44
N ASP A 678 22.35 -44.60 26.60
CA ASP A 678 22.43 -44.34 25.17
C ASP A 678 21.64 -45.32 24.29
N GLU A 679 21.18 -44.76 23.17
CA GLU A 679 20.96 -45.30 21.81
C GLU A 679 20.17 -46.61 21.56
N ASN A 680 19.02 -46.45 20.86
CA ASN A 680 18.81 -47.14 19.59
C ASN A 680 17.87 -46.37 18.62
N PRO A 681 18.19 -46.23 17.32
CA PRO A 681 17.44 -45.39 16.38
C PRO A 681 16.60 -46.22 15.40
N ALA A 682 15.28 -46.30 15.57
CA ALA A 682 14.39 -46.81 14.52
C ALA A 682 12.90 -46.49 14.75
N SER A 683 12.47 -45.29 14.35
CA SER A 683 11.23 -45.06 13.59
C SER A 683 10.95 -43.56 13.54
N THR A 684 11.43 -42.87 12.51
CA THR A 684 10.98 -41.51 12.21
C THR A 684 9.58 -41.59 11.61
N GLN A 685 8.56 -41.79 12.45
CA GLN A 685 7.22 -41.37 12.11
C GLN A 685 7.26 -39.85 12.00
N VAL A 686 7.12 -39.33 10.78
CA VAL A 686 6.90 -37.91 10.54
C VAL A 686 5.68 -37.52 11.38
N PRO A 687 5.83 -36.63 12.39
CA PRO A 687 4.68 -36.25 13.20
C PRO A 687 3.66 -35.59 12.26
N LYS A 688 2.43 -36.13 12.25
CA LYS A 688 1.29 -35.47 11.60
C LYS A 688 1.20 -34.07 12.19
N GLN A 689 1.65 -33.07 11.43
CA GLN A 689 1.59 -31.67 11.83
C GLN A 689 0.12 -31.31 12.07
N GLN A 690 -0.29 -31.17 13.33
CA GLN A 690 -1.58 -30.58 13.66
C GLN A 690 -1.63 -29.19 13.03
N GLU A 691 -2.67 -28.90 12.25
CA GLU A 691 -2.83 -27.59 11.64
C GLU A 691 -2.86 -26.52 12.75
N PRO A 692 -2.15 -25.39 12.60
CA PRO A 692 -2.10 -24.37 13.65
C PRO A 692 -3.50 -23.80 13.90
N ARG A 693 -3.83 -23.58 15.18
CA ARG A 693 -5.17 -23.18 15.65
C ARG A 693 -5.64 -21.87 15.00
N ILE A 694 -4.72 -20.99 14.58
CA ILE A 694 -5.01 -19.77 13.81
C ILE A 694 -5.91 -20.00 12.58
N TYR A 695 -5.91 -21.17 11.95
CA TYR A 695 -6.78 -21.45 10.79
C TYR A 695 -8.26 -21.64 11.16
N GLN A 696 -8.58 -21.82 12.45
CA GLN A 696 -9.94 -21.99 12.95
C GLN A 696 -10.68 -20.66 13.18
N LEU A 697 -9.94 -19.55 13.17
CA LEU A 697 -10.48 -18.20 13.38
C LEU A 697 -11.48 -17.82 12.29
N ARG A 698 -12.51 -17.05 12.68
CA ARG A 698 -13.59 -16.60 11.81
C ARG A 698 -13.66 -15.08 11.79
N GLN A 699 -13.61 -14.45 10.61
CA GLN A 699 -13.78 -13.01 10.50
C GLN A 699 -15.25 -12.65 10.24
N ILE A 700 -15.80 -11.71 11.01
CA ILE A 700 -17.16 -11.21 10.85
C ILE A 700 -17.15 -9.75 10.32
N THR A 701 -18.19 -9.38 9.59
CA THR A 701 -18.39 -8.02 9.08
C THR A 701 -19.07 -7.13 10.11
N LYS A 702 -18.80 -5.82 10.02
CA LYS A 702 -19.47 -4.78 10.81
C LYS A 702 -21.00 -4.89 10.82
N ASP A 703 -21.61 -5.23 9.69
CA ASP A 703 -23.08 -5.28 9.55
C ASP A 703 -23.67 -6.39 10.43
N VAL A 704 -23.03 -7.57 10.45
CA VAL A 704 -23.41 -8.69 11.31
C VAL A 704 -23.21 -8.32 12.79
N PHE A 705 -22.12 -7.62 13.12
CA PHE A 705 -21.88 -7.14 14.49
C PHE A 705 -22.96 -6.13 14.94
N ASN A 706 -23.29 -5.14 14.12
CA ASN A 706 -24.32 -4.15 14.46
C ASN A 706 -25.70 -4.81 14.64
N HIS A 707 -26.01 -5.83 13.84
CA HIS A 707 -27.22 -6.63 14.02
C HIS A 707 -27.20 -7.37 15.36
N ALA A 708 -26.08 -8.04 15.69
CA ALA A 708 -25.92 -8.76 16.95
C ALA A 708 -25.99 -7.87 18.21
N VAL A 709 -25.54 -6.61 18.12
CA VAL A 709 -25.67 -5.62 19.19
C VAL A 709 -27.13 -5.21 19.40
N THR A 710 -27.88 -5.03 18.30
CA THR A 710 -29.29 -4.61 18.35
C THR A 710 -30.23 -5.74 18.78
N SER A 711 -29.88 -7.00 18.50
CA SER A 711 -30.70 -8.16 18.87
C SER A 711 -30.67 -8.46 20.39
N PRO A 712 -31.83 -8.62 21.05
CA PRO A 712 -31.91 -8.84 22.51
C PRO A 712 -31.57 -10.27 22.96
N SER A 713 -31.73 -11.28 22.10
CA SER A 713 -31.32 -12.67 22.39
C SER A 713 -29.84 -12.93 22.06
N THR A 714 -29.22 -13.92 22.72
CA THR A 714 -27.91 -14.46 22.30
C THR A 714 -28.06 -15.01 20.88
N PRO A 715 -27.48 -14.38 19.84
CA PRO A 715 -27.74 -14.81 18.49
C PRO A 715 -26.97 -16.11 18.28
N SER A 716 -27.72 -17.18 18.04
CA SER A 716 -27.22 -18.48 17.58
C SER A 716 -26.45 -18.40 16.25
N THR A 717 -26.31 -17.21 15.66
CA THR A 717 -25.68 -16.92 14.37
C THR A 717 -24.20 -16.52 14.46
N ILE A 718 -23.62 -16.33 15.66
CA ILE A 718 -22.19 -15.98 15.78
C ILE A 718 -21.36 -17.28 15.77
N PRO A 719 -20.45 -17.48 14.81
CA PRO A 719 -19.57 -18.64 14.81
C PRO A 719 -18.57 -18.60 15.98
N ILE A 720 -18.20 -19.78 16.46
CA ILE A 720 -17.16 -19.95 17.48
C ILE A 720 -15.83 -19.37 16.96
N ASN A 721 -15.08 -18.71 17.83
CA ASN A 721 -13.81 -18.04 17.52
C ASN A 721 -13.92 -16.86 16.53
N ALA A 722 -14.95 -16.04 16.73
CA ALA A 722 -15.23 -14.90 15.87
C ALA A 722 -14.39 -13.64 16.21
N LEU A 723 -13.85 -13.03 15.15
CA LEU A 723 -13.04 -11.81 15.17
C LEU A 723 -13.74 -10.69 14.41
N LEU A 724 -13.72 -9.50 15.01
CA LEU A 724 -14.18 -8.25 14.41
C LEU A 724 -12.98 -7.37 14.05
N GLY A 725 -12.96 -6.86 12.82
CA GLY A 725 -11.99 -5.85 12.41
C GLY A 725 -12.31 -4.50 13.03
N VAL A 726 -11.34 -3.88 13.71
CA VAL A 726 -11.53 -2.60 14.40
C VAL A 726 -10.45 -1.59 14.03
N ARG A 727 -10.86 -0.33 13.94
CA ARG A 727 -9.97 0.83 13.88
C ARG A 727 -9.88 1.42 15.28
N ILE A 728 -8.68 1.66 15.75
CA ILE A 728 -8.39 2.18 17.08
C ILE A 728 -7.76 3.56 16.95
N SER A 729 -8.36 4.54 17.61
CA SER A 729 -7.90 5.93 17.65
C SER A 729 -7.46 6.26 19.06
N LEU A 730 -6.19 6.63 19.24
CA LEU A 730 -5.69 7.04 20.55
C LEU A 730 -6.29 8.39 20.96
N ILE A 731 -6.70 8.50 22.22
CA ILE A 731 -7.18 9.77 22.82
C ILE A 731 -6.00 10.54 23.42
N SER A 732 -5.03 9.79 23.95
CA SER A 732 -3.82 10.30 24.56
C SER A 732 -2.63 10.32 23.58
N ARG A 733 -1.55 11.02 23.97
CA ARG A 733 -0.34 11.15 23.14
C ARG A 733 0.48 9.85 23.14
N GLY A 734 0.22 8.96 22.19
CA GLY A 734 1.02 7.74 21.99
C GLY A 734 1.17 7.36 20.51
N VAL A 735 1.96 6.32 20.24
CA VAL A 735 2.02 5.67 18.93
C VAL A 735 1.92 4.16 19.15
N VAL A 736 1.00 3.53 18.44
CA VAL A 736 0.80 2.08 18.51
C VAL A 736 1.62 1.40 17.42
N THR A 737 2.24 0.26 17.73
CA THR A 737 2.96 -0.59 16.77
C THR A 737 2.19 -1.86 16.44
N ALA A 738 2.62 -2.58 15.40
CA ALA A 738 2.11 -3.94 15.13
C ALA A 738 2.36 -4.86 16.35
N CYS A 739 1.50 -5.88 16.53
CA CYS A 739 1.51 -6.81 17.65
C CYS A 739 1.23 -6.17 19.02
N ALA A 740 0.71 -4.94 19.07
CA ALA A 740 0.22 -4.35 20.31
C ALA A 740 -1.01 -5.12 20.84
N ARG A 741 -1.14 -5.19 22.16
CA ARG A 741 -2.24 -5.85 22.89
C ARG A 741 -3.38 -4.85 23.11
N ILE A 742 -4.61 -5.32 22.95
CA ILE A 742 -5.82 -4.55 23.17
C ILE A 742 -6.53 -5.13 24.39
N TYR A 743 -6.71 -4.30 25.41
CA TYR A 743 -7.43 -4.63 26.63
C TYR A 743 -8.77 -3.88 26.67
N ARG A 744 -9.81 -4.53 27.19
CA ARG A 744 -11.06 -3.85 27.57
C ARG A 744 -10.84 -3.01 28.84
N LEU A 745 -11.79 -2.13 29.14
CA LEU A 745 -11.83 -1.51 30.45
C LEU A 745 -12.17 -2.57 31.50
N PRO A 746 -11.47 -2.61 32.65
CA PRO A 746 -11.80 -3.53 33.74
C PRO A 746 -13.27 -3.40 34.16
N SER A 747 -13.87 -4.52 34.56
CA SER A 747 -15.25 -4.57 35.07
C SER A 747 -15.46 -3.57 36.21
N ARG A 748 -16.69 -3.07 36.36
CA ARG A 748 -17.03 -2.27 37.54
C ARG A 748 -16.81 -3.15 38.77
N PRO A 749 -16.10 -2.66 39.79
CA PRO A 749 -15.99 -3.43 41.00
C PRO A 749 -17.38 -3.64 41.60
N THR A 750 -17.75 -4.89 41.88
CA THR A 750 -18.98 -5.23 42.59
C THR A 750 -18.86 -4.67 44.01
N THR A 751 -19.65 -3.65 44.35
CA THR A 751 -19.80 -3.21 45.73
C THR A 751 -20.23 -4.43 46.55
N ALA A 752 -19.48 -4.77 47.61
CA ALA A 752 -19.92 -5.81 48.53
C ALA A 752 -21.38 -5.51 48.96
N PRO A 753 -22.26 -6.53 49.03
CA PRO A 753 -23.63 -6.30 49.46
C PRO A 753 -23.57 -5.61 50.82
N GLN A 754 -24.16 -4.43 50.92
CA GLN A 754 -24.41 -3.80 52.21
C GLN A 754 -25.40 -4.72 52.93
N SER A 755 -24.88 -5.59 53.78
CA SER A 755 -25.65 -6.26 54.82
C SER A 755 -26.50 -5.20 55.52
N SER A 756 -27.81 -5.40 55.56
CA SER A 756 -28.78 -4.48 56.13
C SER A 756 -28.86 -4.54 57.66
N ASP A 757 -27.94 -5.23 58.34
CA ASP A 757 -27.91 -5.25 59.80
C ASP A 757 -26.70 -4.49 60.35
N ALA A 758 -27.03 -3.47 61.12
CA ALA A 758 -26.11 -2.60 61.82
C ALA A 758 -25.48 -3.35 62.99
N GLU A 759 -24.28 -3.89 62.81
CA GLU A 759 -23.39 -4.22 63.91
C GLU A 759 -21.95 -3.76 63.64
N VAL A 760 -21.42 -3.09 64.67
CA VAL A 760 -20.08 -2.57 64.97
C VAL A 760 -18.94 -3.00 64.02
N PRO A 761 -18.13 -2.07 63.45
CA PRO A 761 -17.00 -2.44 62.62
C PRO A 761 -15.86 -2.99 63.47
N ALA A 762 -15.82 -4.31 63.63
CA ALA A 762 -14.59 -5.00 63.99
C ALA A 762 -13.63 -4.91 62.81
N THR A 763 -12.43 -4.39 63.07
CA THR A 763 -11.29 -4.32 62.16
C THR A 763 -10.92 -5.72 61.65
N ILE A 764 -11.51 -6.14 60.53
CA ILE A 764 -11.04 -7.30 59.78
C ILE A 764 -9.86 -6.83 58.93
N PRO A 765 -8.63 -7.33 59.12
CA PRO A 765 -7.51 -7.01 58.24
C PRO A 765 -7.81 -7.54 56.82
N PRO A 766 -7.45 -6.83 55.75
CA PRO A 766 -7.73 -7.27 54.39
C PRO A 766 -6.80 -8.43 54.04
N GLY A 767 -7.26 -9.65 54.28
CA GLY A 767 -6.46 -10.85 54.04
C GLY A 767 -7.24 -12.14 54.23
N SER A 768 -8.33 -12.33 53.49
CA SER A 768 -9.08 -13.58 53.33
C SER A 768 -10.38 -13.23 52.58
N LEU A 769 -10.42 -13.23 51.25
CA LEU A 769 -10.77 -14.37 50.40
C LEU A 769 -10.63 -13.94 48.93
N SER A 770 -10.25 -14.90 48.07
CA SER A 770 -9.93 -14.78 46.63
C SER A 770 -8.57 -14.14 46.32
N THR A 771 -7.85 -14.76 45.38
CA THR A 771 -6.47 -14.47 44.93
C THR A 771 -6.08 -12.99 45.02
N PRO A 772 -4.87 -12.64 45.52
CA PRO A 772 -4.46 -11.25 45.65
C PRO A 772 -4.33 -10.63 44.26
N SER A 773 -5.37 -9.91 43.82
CA SER A 773 -5.28 -9.16 42.58
C SER A 773 -4.20 -8.11 42.77
N SER A 774 -3.08 -8.27 42.06
CA SER A 774 -1.93 -7.35 42.09
C SER A 774 -2.25 -5.93 41.56
N LEU A 775 -3.50 -5.69 41.16
CA LEU A 775 -3.97 -4.48 40.52
C LEU A 775 -4.82 -3.65 41.48
N PRO A 776 -4.74 -2.30 41.43
CA PRO A 776 -5.61 -1.43 42.18
C PRO A 776 -7.10 -1.66 41.86
N TYR A 777 -7.95 -1.68 42.88
CA TYR A 777 -9.41 -1.80 42.76
C TYR A 777 -10.05 -0.65 41.92
N ASP A 778 -9.40 0.51 41.88
CA ASP A 778 -9.87 1.71 41.20
C ASP A 778 -9.35 1.88 39.76
N LEU A 779 -8.77 0.82 39.16
CA LEU A 779 -8.12 0.90 37.85
C LEU A 779 -9.03 1.47 36.74
N ARG A 780 -10.31 1.09 36.74
CA ARG A 780 -11.28 1.56 35.74
C ARG A 780 -11.47 3.08 35.80
N SER A 781 -11.58 3.66 36.99
CA SER A 781 -11.80 5.10 37.14
C SER A 781 -10.54 5.89 36.75
N GLN A 782 -9.36 5.35 37.06
CA GLN A 782 -8.07 5.93 36.67
C GLN A 782 -7.96 6.06 35.15
N TRP A 783 -8.33 5.02 34.41
CA TRP A 783 -8.34 5.07 32.94
C TRP A 783 -9.43 6.00 32.39
N LEU A 784 -10.63 6.02 32.97
CA LEU A 784 -11.69 6.94 32.56
C LEU A 784 -11.35 8.41 32.86
N SER A 785 -10.54 8.69 33.89
CA SER A 785 -10.05 10.04 34.19
C SER A 785 -9.19 10.59 33.05
N GLN A 786 -8.47 9.73 32.33
CA GLN A 786 -7.69 10.10 31.15
C GLN A 786 -8.54 10.36 29.90
N ALA A 787 -9.79 9.89 29.87
CA ALA A 787 -10.71 10.05 28.75
C ALA A 787 -11.35 11.44 28.71
N ARG A 788 -11.47 12.11 29.86
CA ARG A 788 -12.07 13.44 29.94
C ARG A 788 -11.11 14.43 29.26
N PRO A 789 -11.53 15.13 28.20
CA PRO A 789 -10.77 16.31 27.79
C PRO A 789 -10.71 17.19 29.01
N SER A 790 -9.52 17.65 29.38
CA SER A 790 -9.30 18.61 30.46
C SER A 790 -10.09 19.90 30.15
N MET A 791 -11.39 19.91 30.40
CA MET A 791 -12.13 21.07 30.82
C MET A 791 -11.91 21.10 32.33
N SER A 792 -11.02 21.98 32.78
CA SER A 792 -10.70 22.22 34.20
C SER A 792 -9.77 21.22 34.91
N ILE A 793 -8.58 20.94 34.36
CA ILE A 793 -7.39 20.90 35.22
C ILE A 793 -6.33 21.80 34.60
N LYS A 794 -6.17 22.99 35.18
CA LYS A 794 -4.97 23.82 35.05
C LYS A 794 -3.78 23.04 35.64
N HIS A 795 -3.33 21.97 35.00
CA HIS A 795 -1.94 21.57 35.18
C HIS A 795 -1.13 22.66 34.51
N LYS A 796 -0.45 23.44 35.36
CA LYS A 796 0.64 24.34 35.04
C LYS A 796 1.75 23.56 34.31
N ALA A 797 1.52 23.16 33.06
CA ALA A 797 2.57 22.94 32.10
C ALA A 797 3.04 24.32 31.65
N CYS A 798 3.72 24.98 32.58
CA CYS A 798 4.32 26.25 32.32
C CYS A 798 5.57 26.00 31.47
N ARG A 799 5.40 25.95 30.14
CA ARG A 799 6.44 26.41 29.23
C ARG A 799 6.52 27.93 29.37
N THR A 800 7.05 28.40 30.49
CA THR A 800 7.63 29.73 30.58
C THR A 800 8.95 29.68 29.84
N SER A 801 8.96 30.22 28.61
CA SER A 801 10.12 30.99 28.14
C SER A 801 10.07 32.43 28.68
N THR A 802 9.31 32.67 29.75
CA THR A 802 9.41 33.87 30.58
C THR A 802 10.30 33.53 31.78
N THR A 803 11.34 34.33 31.98
CA THR A 803 12.23 34.31 33.14
C THR A 803 11.41 34.10 34.42
N ARG A 804 11.47 32.90 35.00
CA ARG A 804 10.80 32.61 36.28
C ARG A 804 11.54 33.35 37.38
N ASP A 805 10.81 34.08 38.18
CA ASP A 805 11.33 34.88 39.27
C ASP A 805 11.94 33.99 40.37
N LEU A 806 13.09 34.40 40.92
CA LEU A 806 13.90 33.59 41.85
C LEU A 806 13.13 33.24 43.13
N GLU A 807 12.23 34.11 43.58
CA GLU A 807 11.36 33.87 44.74
C GLU A 807 10.34 32.76 44.50
N SER A 808 9.82 32.61 43.28
CA SER A 808 8.86 31.56 42.97
C SER A 808 9.51 30.18 43.05
N LEU A 809 10.78 30.07 42.65
CA LEU A 809 11.58 28.85 42.79
C LEU A 809 11.89 28.55 44.26
N LYS A 810 12.27 29.57 45.05
CA LYS A 810 12.51 29.41 46.49
C LYS A 810 11.26 28.96 47.24
N ARG A 811 10.08 29.50 46.91
CA ARG A 811 8.81 29.07 47.52
C ARG A 811 8.44 27.63 47.14
N GLN A 812 8.65 27.24 45.88
CA GLN A 812 8.42 25.85 45.48
C GLN A 812 9.39 24.88 46.16
N LEU A 813 10.68 25.22 46.23
CA LEU A 813 11.68 24.43 46.95
C LEU A 813 11.35 24.35 48.44
N ALA A 814 10.91 25.45 49.07
CA ALA A 814 10.50 25.46 50.47
C ALA A 814 9.25 24.58 50.70
N VAL A 815 8.27 24.62 49.80
CA VAL A 815 7.10 23.72 49.86
C VAL A 815 7.52 22.26 49.70
N GLU A 816 8.47 21.97 48.82
CA GLU A 816 9.00 20.62 48.60
C GLU A 816 9.79 20.11 49.82
N LEU A 817 10.60 20.98 50.44
CA LEU A 817 11.39 20.68 51.63
C LEU A 817 10.55 20.57 52.92
N VAL A 818 9.43 21.29 53.00
CA VAL A 818 8.50 21.26 54.16
C VAL A 818 7.45 20.15 54.00
N SER A 819 7.25 19.65 52.77
CA SER A 819 6.36 18.51 52.55
C SER A 819 6.87 17.28 53.32
N LYS A 820 5.95 16.54 53.95
CA LYS A 820 6.32 15.35 54.72
C LYS A 820 7.10 14.39 53.80
N PRO A 821 8.29 13.89 54.21
CA PRO A 821 9.02 12.92 53.42
C PRO A 821 8.13 11.70 53.17
N ALA A 822 8.19 11.15 51.96
CA ALA A 822 7.44 9.95 51.60
C ALA A 822 7.75 8.85 52.63
N PRO A 823 6.72 8.12 53.12
CA PRO A 823 6.91 7.11 54.17
C PRO A 823 7.93 6.06 53.73
N TYR A 824 8.93 5.82 54.58
CA TYR A 824 9.97 4.80 54.39
C TYR A 824 9.50 3.45 54.98
N PRO A 825 9.77 2.31 54.32
CA PRO A 825 10.47 2.16 53.04
C PRO A 825 9.63 2.72 51.88
N PHE A 826 10.30 3.36 50.92
CA PHE A 826 9.64 3.79 49.69
C PHE A 826 8.86 2.60 49.13
N ALA A 827 7.58 2.81 48.80
CA ALA A 827 6.84 1.81 48.06
C ALA A 827 7.69 1.43 46.83
N PRO A 828 7.98 0.13 46.59
CA PRO A 828 8.82 -0.27 45.47
C PRO A 828 8.21 0.28 44.18
N ALA A 829 9.09 0.75 43.29
CA ALA A 829 8.70 1.38 42.03
C ALA A 829 7.69 0.50 41.28
N ASN A 830 6.72 1.13 40.60
CA ASN A 830 5.72 0.47 39.75
C ASN A 830 4.63 -0.36 40.49
N LYS A 831 4.39 -0.09 41.77
CA LYS A 831 3.28 -0.73 42.52
C LYS A 831 1.90 -0.11 42.27
N SER A 832 1.80 1.21 42.18
CA SER A 832 0.54 1.94 41.98
C SER A 832 0.34 2.41 40.54
N ASP A 833 1.42 2.88 39.92
CA ASP A 833 1.45 3.54 38.63
C ASP A 833 2.83 3.39 37.99
N MET A 834 2.89 3.49 36.66
CA MET A 834 4.10 3.38 35.86
C MET A 834 4.48 4.77 35.36
N ASN A 835 5.30 5.51 36.12
CA ASN A 835 5.69 6.89 35.82
C ASN A 835 4.49 7.85 35.59
N GLY A 836 3.45 7.77 36.43
CA GLY A 836 2.23 8.57 36.28
C GLY A 836 1.20 8.03 35.29
N HIS A 837 1.45 6.86 34.67
CA HIS A 837 0.46 6.13 33.88
C HIS A 837 -0.21 5.02 34.73
N PRO A 838 -1.54 4.83 34.65
CA PRO A 838 -2.23 3.73 35.31
C PRO A 838 -1.66 2.37 34.85
N LEU A 839 -1.73 1.38 35.73
CA LEU A 839 -1.28 0.03 35.41
C LEU A 839 -2.13 -0.61 34.31
N VAL A 840 -1.50 -1.48 33.52
CA VAL A 840 -2.15 -2.18 32.42
C VAL A 840 -3.02 -3.33 32.98
N PRO A 841 -4.24 -3.53 32.47
CA PRO A 841 -5.13 -4.61 32.91
C PRO A 841 -4.54 -6.03 32.79
N ASN A 842 -5.23 -7.00 33.39
CA ASN A 842 -4.83 -8.42 33.39
C ASN A 842 -5.09 -9.13 32.06
N VAL A 843 -4.66 -10.39 31.97
CA VAL A 843 -4.85 -11.27 30.80
C VAL A 843 -6.34 -11.52 30.51
N GLU A 844 -7.18 -11.54 31.54
CA GLU A 844 -8.64 -11.70 31.41
C GLU A 844 -9.27 -10.60 30.55
N ASP A 845 -8.78 -9.37 30.73
CA ASP A 845 -9.23 -8.19 29.98
C ASP A 845 -8.62 -8.08 28.58
N LEU A 846 -7.75 -9.02 28.17
CA LEU A 846 -7.21 -9.04 26.81
C LEU A 846 -8.30 -9.46 25.82
N ILE A 847 -8.64 -8.55 24.91
CA ILE A 847 -9.72 -8.73 23.91
C ILE A 847 -9.22 -8.86 22.48
N GLY A 848 -7.98 -8.47 22.18
CA GLY A 848 -7.51 -8.47 20.81
C GLY A 848 -6.06 -8.04 20.61
N PHE A 849 -5.67 -7.99 19.34
CA PHE A 849 -4.33 -7.57 18.91
C PHE A 849 -4.39 -6.60 17.73
N VAL A 850 -3.38 -5.74 17.66
CA VAL A 850 -3.16 -4.81 16.55
C VAL A 850 -2.37 -5.49 15.44
N THR A 851 -2.88 -5.43 14.22
CA THR A 851 -2.20 -5.94 13.02
C THR A 851 -1.32 -4.86 12.40
N THR A 852 -1.85 -3.65 12.27
CA THR A 852 -1.14 -2.50 11.66
C THR A 852 -1.30 -1.26 12.55
N GLY A 853 -0.20 -0.74 13.12
CA GLY A 853 -0.20 0.46 13.95
C GLY A 853 0.85 1.47 13.50
N SER A 854 0.49 2.76 13.45
CA SER A 854 1.40 3.86 13.13
C SER A 854 0.80 5.22 13.52
N PHE A 855 1.57 6.29 13.35
CA PHE A 855 1.04 7.65 13.41
C PHE A 855 0.27 7.99 12.13
N SER A 856 -1.00 8.40 12.25
CA SER A 856 -1.82 8.80 11.11
C SER A 856 -1.57 10.25 10.73
N LEU A 857 -1.16 10.49 9.48
CA LEU A 857 -0.97 11.85 8.95
C LEU A 857 -2.30 12.54 8.64
N SER A 858 -3.38 11.78 8.43
CA SER A 858 -4.71 12.31 8.10
C SER A 858 -5.44 12.85 9.35
N GLU A 859 -5.32 12.15 10.48
CA GLU A 859 -5.97 12.54 11.75
C GLU A 859 -5.04 13.28 12.72
N GLY A 860 -3.71 13.17 12.55
CA GLY A 860 -2.73 13.89 13.38
C GLY A 860 -2.47 13.27 14.76
N HIS A 861 -2.94 12.04 15.02
CA HIS A 861 -2.64 11.27 16.22
C HIS A 861 -2.33 9.79 15.89
N GLY A 862 -1.98 9.02 16.93
CA GLY A 862 -1.77 7.57 16.79
C GLY A 862 -3.05 6.86 16.39
N MET A 863 -2.96 5.99 15.38
CA MET A 863 -4.04 5.12 14.94
C MET A 863 -3.53 3.68 14.82
N ALA A 864 -4.42 2.73 14.99
CA ALA A 864 -4.16 1.32 14.73
C ALA A 864 -5.35 0.65 14.06
N ILE A 865 -5.06 -0.42 13.34
CA ILE A 865 -6.03 -1.38 12.82
C ILE A 865 -5.72 -2.70 13.50
N GLY A 866 -6.73 -3.34 14.05
CA GLY A 866 -6.60 -4.59 14.79
C GLY A 866 -7.82 -5.47 14.63
N SER A 867 -7.80 -6.59 15.33
CA SER A 867 -8.95 -7.49 15.44
C SER A 867 -9.21 -7.82 16.90
N VAL A 868 -10.50 -7.85 17.29
CA VAL A 868 -10.97 -8.15 18.64
C VAL A 868 -11.92 -9.35 18.63
N ALA A 869 -11.91 -10.14 19.70
CA ALA A 869 -12.82 -11.26 19.91
C ALA A 869 -14.23 -10.75 20.26
N ILE A 870 -15.23 -11.24 19.54
CA ILE A 870 -16.62 -10.76 19.68
C ILE A 870 -17.22 -11.18 21.02
N ASP A 871 -16.97 -12.41 21.46
CA ASP A 871 -17.52 -12.98 22.69
C ASP A 871 -17.18 -12.14 23.93
N LYS A 872 -16.00 -11.51 23.93
CA LYS A 872 -15.52 -10.66 25.03
C LYS A 872 -16.03 -9.22 24.99
N VAL A 873 -16.52 -8.76 23.84
CA VAL A 873 -16.86 -7.34 23.60
C VAL A 873 -18.36 -7.11 23.51
N LEU A 874 -19.13 -8.12 23.11
CA LEU A 874 -20.57 -7.98 22.88
C LEU A 874 -21.34 -7.58 24.14
N GLY A 875 -20.99 -8.15 25.31
CA GLY A 875 -21.60 -7.82 26.60
C GLY A 875 -21.39 -6.34 26.96
N ASP A 876 -20.14 -5.89 27.00
CA ASP A 876 -19.76 -4.52 27.37
C ASP A 876 -20.42 -3.45 26.47
N VAL A 877 -20.56 -3.74 25.18
CA VAL A 877 -21.18 -2.81 24.22
C VAL A 877 -22.71 -2.77 24.38
N LYS A 878 -23.35 -3.90 24.73
CA LYS A 878 -24.79 -3.96 25.03
C LYS A 878 -25.12 -3.24 26.33
N GLU A 879 -24.28 -3.36 27.35
CA GLU A 879 -24.44 -2.64 28.62
C GLU A 879 -24.28 -1.13 28.47
N ASN A 880 -23.21 -0.69 27.78
CA ASN A 880 -22.94 0.73 27.58
C ASN A 880 -22.25 0.99 26.24
N ALA A 881 -23.02 1.44 25.24
CA ALA A 881 -22.53 1.67 23.87
C ALA A 881 -21.35 2.67 23.75
N LYS A 882 -21.23 3.62 24.69
CA LYS A 882 -20.12 4.60 24.72
C LYS A 882 -18.89 4.07 25.46
N GLU A 883 -19.07 3.52 26.66
CA GLU A 883 -17.96 3.04 27.50
C GLU A 883 -17.37 1.73 26.98
N GLY A 884 -18.20 0.82 26.45
CA GLY A 884 -17.75 -0.46 25.87
C GLY A 884 -16.87 -0.31 24.61
N ARG A 885 -16.76 0.91 24.05
CA ARG A 885 -15.87 1.22 22.92
C ARG A 885 -14.53 1.80 23.34
N TYR A 886 -14.32 2.08 24.63
CA TYR A 886 -12.99 2.41 25.13
C TYR A 886 -12.16 1.14 25.31
N CYS A 887 -10.88 1.25 24.99
CA CYS A 887 -9.90 0.18 25.15
C CYS A 887 -8.56 0.76 25.57
N ILE A 888 -7.72 -0.08 26.15
CA ILE A 888 -6.35 0.25 26.53
C ILE A 888 -5.43 -0.51 25.57
N VAL A 889 -4.51 0.21 24.93
CA VAL A 889 -3.57 -0.38 23.97
C VAL A 889 -2.15 -0.31 24.50
N ARG A 890 -1.45 -1.45 24.51
CA ARG A 890 -0.04 -1.54 24.95
C ARG A 890 0.82 -2.16 23.85
N ASN A 891 1.96 -1.55 23.55
CA ASN A 891 2.91 -2.12 22.59
C ASN A 891 3.67 -3.30 23.22
N ALA A 892 4.03 -4.29 22.39
CA ALA A 892 4.85 -5.42 22.83
C ALA A 892 6.23 -4.94 23.30
N GLY A 893 6.65 -5.32 24.51
CA GLY A 893 7.90 -4.84 25.11
C GLY A 893 7.84 -3.47 25.77
N GLU A 894 6.69 -2.80 25.79
CA GLU A 894 6.46 -1.58 26.58
C GLU A 894 5.59 -1.91 27.79
N SER A 895 5.85 -1.27 28.92
CA SER A 895 5.08 -1.42 30.17
C SER A 895 3.89 -0.45 30.28
N VAL A 896 3.88 0.60 29.45
CA VAL A 896 2.88 1.67 29.48
C VAL A 896 1.76 1.40 28.47
N GLY A 897 0.52 1.50 28.92
CA GLY A 897 -0.67 1.47 28.07
C GLY A 897 -1.17 2.88 27.70
N TRP A 898 -1.94 2.95 26.63
CA TRP A 898 -2.57 4.18 26.14
C TRP A 898 -4.07 4.00 26.03
N LEU A 899 -4.85 4.95 26.55
CA LEU A 899 -6.29 4.96 26.36
C LEU A 899 -6.64 5.28 24.91
N ALA A 900 -7.51 4.45 24.33
CA ALA A 900 -7.97 4.55 22.96
C ALA A 900 -9.46 4.25 22.84
N LYS A 901 -10.04 4.65 21.71
CA LYS A 901 -11.40 4.29 21.31
C LYS A 901 -11.33 3.43 20.07
N TRP A 902 -12.11 2.36 20.03
CA TRP A 902 -12.22 1.52 18.84
C TRP A 902 -13.58 1.67 18.15
N ASP A 903 -13.56 1.60 16.82
CA ASP A 903 -14.73 1.58 15.95
C ASP A 903 -14.67 0.36 15.03
N ALA A 904 -15.79 -0.31 14.80
CA ALA A 904 -15.88 -1.44 13.86
C ALA A 904 -15.71 -1.00 12.40
N VAL A 905 -14.93 -1.77 11.63
CA VAL A 905 -14.56 -1.54 10.21
C VAL A 905 -15.13 -2.60 9.27
#